data_AF-A0A3D1QXF8-F1
#
_entry.id   AF-A0A3D1QXF8-F1
#
_cell.length_a   1.000
_cell.length_b   1.000
_cell.length_c   1.000
_cell.angle_alpha   90.00
_cell.angle_beta   90.00
_cell.angle_gamma   90.00
#
_symmetry.space_group_name_H-M   'P 1'
#
loop_
_entity.id
_entity.type
_entity.pdbx_description
1 polymer ?
#
loop_
_entity_poly.entity_id
_entity_poly.type
_entity_poly.pdbx_seq_one_letter_code
_entity_poly.pdbx_strand_id
1 'polypeptide(L)'
;APKEVANVVNARLVAQLEPQLKAASPKLKDQPLTREQADFVLTLLPNLKDAGAVDRMSEAMDSARSLFEKTDSWNRPSAPMCPASFELFRRLASGYQDAAAASPDGKLDYRDFTSTVRAEVQEIQSALRSRLTELDASSPRWEGVALSRDAAAYVKGLLQEHLRSPMSVENIGRALKVVAGANGGRVEGAGLKQLQGIIDDYKAGFPETRFLDFNKLERIASAAVEGKELPLCTLNGEKVGLGEFYLKVGQTVAAAVDGSQMLHAWQTERWGMRSKQLVEILDVVAEQSARGEGPVALLRQSHPNAQITIQATGADGCHEQFIYVVKNGAEELKFTQGSDGTLSRYHKTADPLLFTANIGAGGDLNVNVADRISTRRYPLQNTYGVGDRVDYSYMDSQAVELQEEGKSFSTRYKLLEAEIVAFDATGNYTVKYTTPAGVEETTTVPLSTLRKANNPHYFKPTGDTFSDVTININSDEALKGLIDGAKPIIERHLPTDGSLLALSPDQLARRQKACIEELQRYAAEAVQYPNDKGSSDQKSERYHELTADYWSRFPLGELVKINRGVCRHQCIVAHLLLQYAGIDSRLASGAANTSSNAFRGFHIWTEVTLADNERYLSDQTWDDAAIPLWAGAYSIDKRRIEMYDRTARYDYTIVN
;
A
#
# COMPACT_ATOMS: atom_id res chain seq x y z
N ALA A 1 -8.32 31.41 -17.19
CA ALA A 1 -9.64 31.84 -16.64
C ALA A 1 -10.06 31.09 -15.36
N PRO A 2 -10.58 29.84 -15.32
CA PRO A 2 -11.05 29.22 -14.06
C PRO A 2 -9.96 29.02 -12.99
N LYS A 3 -8.77 28.52 -13.38
CA LYS A 3 -7.62 28.30 -12.50
C LYS A 3 -7.05 29.60 -11.89
N GLU A 4 -7.00 30.66 -12.68
CA GLU A 4 -6.55 31.99 -12.21
C GLU A 4 -7.55 32.60 -11.22
N VAL A 5 -8.85 32.48 -11.48
CA VAL A 5 -9.89 32.93 -10.55
C VAL A 5 -9.83 32.13 -9.24
N ALA A 6 -9.68 30.80 -9.33
CA ALA A 6 -9.53 29.93 -8.17
C ALA A 6 -8.27 30.27 -7.36
N ASN A 7 -7.14 30.57 -8.01
CA ASN A 7 -5.92 31.02 -7.34
C ASN A 7 -6.09 32.37 -6.63
N VAL A 8 -6.80 33.33 -7.23
CA VAL A 8 -7.09 34.63 -6.58
C VAL A 8 -8.01 34.46 -5.37
N VAL A 9 -9.05 33.62 -5.48
CA VAL A 9 -9.96 33.30 -4.38
C VAL A 9 -9.20 32.59 -3.25
N ASN A 10 -8.39 31.59 -3.58
CA ASN A 10 -7.53 30.88 -2.63
C ASN A 10 -6.54 31.83 -1.95
N ALA A 11 -5.83 32.70 -2.68
CA ALA A 11 -4.88 33.63 -2.07
C ALA A 11 -5.53 34.55 -1.02
N ARG A 12 -6.76 35.02 -1.27
CA ARG A 12 -7.54 35.79 -0.29
C ARG A 12 -7.91 34.96 0.93
N LEU A 13 -8.30 33.71 0.70
CA LEU A 13 -8.60 32.75 1.75
C LEU A 13 -7.37 32.46 2.63
N VAL A 14 -6.21 32.19 2.01
CA VAL A 14 -4.95 31.95 2.72
C VAL A 14 -4.59 33.16 3.58
N ALA A 15 -4.64 34.37 3.03
CA ALA A 15 -4.36 35.59 3.77
C ALA A 15 -5.30 35.81 4.98
N GLN A 16 -6.53 35.29 4.93
CA GLN A 16 -7.49 35.36 6.03
C GLN A 16 -7.24 34.32 7.13
N LEU A 17 -6.82 33.11 6.75
CA LEU A 17 -6.69 31.97 7.67
C LEU A 17 -5.28 31.82 8.26
N GLU A 18 -4.25 32.14 7.47
CA GLU A 18 -2.85 31.99 7.87
C GLU A 18 -2.52 32.74 9.17
N PRO A 19 -2.99 33.98 9.43
CA PRO A 19 -2.76 34.65 10.71
C PRO A 19 -3.38 33.90 11.90
N GLN A 20 -4.53 33.26 11.71
CA GLN A 20 -5.22 32.49 12.76
C GLN A 20 -4.49 31.19 13.08
N LEU A 21 -3.95 30.53 12.06
CA LEU A 21 -3.14 29.31 12.20
C LEU A 21 -1.73 29.60 12.73
N LYS A 22 -1.19 30.80 12.47
CA LYS A 22 0.11 31.24 12.97
C LYS A 22 0.07 31.87 14.36
N ALA A 23 -1.12 32.14 14.91
CA ALA A 23 -1.28 32.73 16.24
C ALA A 23 -0.70 31.83 17.35
N ALA A 24 -0.40 32.43 18.51
CA ALA A 24 0.11 31.72 19.68
C ALA A 24 -0.87 30.64 20.20
N SER A 25 -2.18 30.87 20.03
CA SER A 25 -3.24 29.89 20.24
C SER A 25 -3.92 29.65 18.89
N PRO A 26 -3.38 28.72 18.08
CA PRO A 26 -3.81 28.60 16.71
C PRO A 26 -5.21 27.98 16.63
N LYS A 27 -5.96 28.39 15.61
CA LYS A 27 -7.32 27.91 15.38
C LYS A 27 -7.67 27.91 13.91
N LEU A 28 -8.54 26.99 13.53
CA LEU A 28 -9.25 27.04 12.26
C LEU A 28 -10.72 27.39 12.56
N LYS A 29 -11.13 28.62 12.22
CA LYS A 29 -12.42 29.18 12.63
C LYS A 29 -12.56 29.17 14.16
N ASP A 30 -13.48 28.35 14.67
CA ASP A 30 -13.76 28.19 16.09
C ASP A 30 -13.12 26.92 16.68
N GLN A 31 -12.44 26.11 15.86
CA GLN A 31 -11.78 24.90 16.32
C GLN A 31 -10.36 25.22 16.84
N PRO A 32 -10.08 25.05 18.14
CA PRO A 32 -8.73 25.19 18.68
C PRO A 32 -7.82 24.09 18.14
N LEU A 33 -6.56 24.43 17.88
CA LEU A 33 -5.55 23.52 17.35
C LEU A 33 -4.29 23.53 18.22
N THR A 34 -3.54 22.42 18.20
CA THR A 34 -2.13 22.47 18.63
C THR A 34 -1.28 23.14 17.55
N ARG A 35 -0.02 23.46 17.87
CA ARG A 35 0.91 24.00 16.88
C ARG A 35 1.14 23.03 15.72
N GLU A 36 1.38 21.75 16.03
CA GLU A 36 1.54 20.67 15.04
C GLU A 36 0.32 20.56 14.11
N GLN A 37 -0.88 20.60 14.69
CA GLN A 37 -2.13 20.54 13.93
C GLN A 37 -2.29 21.74 12.99
N ALA A 38 -1.98 22.94 13.49
CA ALA A 38 -2.05 24.16 12.70
C ALA A 38 -1.02 24.16 11.57
N ASP A 39 0.20 23.68 11.82
CA ASP A 39 1.27 23.57 10.81
C ASP A 39 0.90 22.60 9.70
N PHE A 40 0.24 21.48 10.01
CA PHE A 40 -0.30 20.61 8.98
C PHE A 40 -1.46 21.27 8.22
N VAL A 41 -2.42 21.92 8.89
CA VAL A 41 -3.52 22.61 8.19
C VAL A 41 -2.99 23.71 7.26
N LEU A 42 -1.89 24.39 7.64
CA LEU A 42 -1.20 25.35 6.77
C LEU A 42 -0.71 24.72 5.46
N THR A 43 -0.29 23.45 5.48
CA THR A 43 0.13 22.76 4.24
C THR A 43 -1.04 22.44 3.30
N LEU A 44 -2.27 22.37 3.83
CA LEU A 44 -3.48 22.11 3.05
C LEU A 44 -4.02 23.37 2.36
N LEU A 45 -3.82 24.54 2.96
CA LEU A 45 -4.41 25.81 2.52
C LEU A 45 -4.16 26.15 1.03
N PRO A 46 -2.95 25.95 0.45
CA PRO A 46 -2.69 26.26 -0.94
C PRO A 46 -3.60 25.51 -1.92
N ASN A 47 -4.14 24.36 -1.52
CA ASN A 47 -4.95 23.51 -2.38
C ASN A 47 -6.45 23.71 -2.18
N LEU A 48 -6.91 24.56 -1.26
CA LEU A 48 -8.35 24.76 -1.01
C LEU A 48 -9.00 25.68 -2.06
N LYS A 49 -10.14 25.27 -2.59
CA LYS A 49 -10.85 26.01 -3.63
C LYS A 49 -11.40 27.36 -3.18
N ASP A 50 -12.10 27.36 -2.04
CA ASP A 50 -12.82 28.52 -1.53
C ASP A 50 -13.16 28.34 -0.04
N ALA A 51 -13.93 29.28 0.52
CA ALA A 51 -14.39 29.23 1.90
C ALA A 51 -15.27 27.99 2.20
N GLY A 52 -16.03 27.50 1.21
CA GLY A 52 -16.82 26.28 1.35
C GLY A 52 -15.96 25.02 1.46
N ALA A 53 -14.81 24.98 0.79
CA ALA A 53 -13.80 23.94 0.99
C ALA A 53 -13.25 23.96 2.43
N VAL A 54 -13.09 25.14 3.03
CA VAL A 54 -12.71 25.27 4.45
C VAL A 54 -13.82 24.77 5.37
N ASP A 55 -15.09 25.04 5.07
CA ASP A 55 -16.23 24.47 5.82
C ASP A 55 -16.18 22.94 5.80
N ARG A 56 -16.03 22.33 4.63
CA ARG A 56 -15.98 20.86 4.48
C ARG A 56 -14.74 20.22 5.11
N MET A 57 -13.58 20.90 5.03
CA MET A 57 -12.38 20.47 5.74
C MET A 57 -12.60 20.51 7.26
N SER A 58 -13.24 21.57 7.77
CA SER A 58 -13.64 21.68 9.19
C SER A 58 -14.59 20.55 9.58
N GLU A 59 -15.58 20.22 8.75
CA GLU A 59 -16.51 19.10 8.96
C GLU A 59 -15.79 17.74 8.96
N ALA A 60 -14.76 17.57 8.13
CA ALA A 60 -13.94 16.37 8.11
C ALA A 60 -13.10 16.24 9.40
N MET A 61 -12.53 17.35 9.90
CA MET A 61 -11.87 17.38 11.22
C MET A 61 -12.86 17.04 12.35
N ASP A 62 -14.08 17.59 12.32
CA ASP A 62 -15.13 17.28 13.30
C ASP A 62 -15.58 15.82 13.21
N SER A 63 -15.61 15.24 12.00
CA SER A 63 -15.90 13.82 11.79
C SER A 63 -14.81 12.94 12.41
N ALA A 64 -13.53 13.25 12.19
CA ALA A 64 -12.42 12.52 12.80
C ALA A 64 -12.41 12.65 14.34
N ARG A 65 -12.67 13.86 14.86
CA ARG A 65 -12.83 14.13 16.29
C ARG A 65 -13.96 13.31 16.93
N SER A 66 -14.97 12.93 16.15
CA SER A 66 -16.10 12.12 16.62
C SER A 66 -15.73 10.71 17.10
N LEU A 67 -14.48 10.27 16.86
CA LEU A 67 -13.95 9.06 17.50
C LEU A 67 -14.05 9.11 19.04
N PHE A 68 -13.80 10.26 19.65
CA PHE A 68 -13.72 10.40 21.12
C PHE A 68 -14.61 11.49 21.70
N GLU A 69 -15.05 12.45 20.89
CA GLU A 69 -15.82 13.61 21.36
C GLU A 69 -17.12 13.73 20.58
N LYS A 70 -18.23 14.10 21.23
CA LYS A 70 -19.44 14.44 20.48
C LYS A 70 -19.27 15.84 19.88
N THR A 71 -19.31 15.91 18.56
CA THR A 71 -19.28 17.16 17.79
C THR A 71 -20.65 17.39 17.15
N ASP A 72 -21.26 18.54 17.41
CA ASP A 72 -22.48 18.99 16.74
C ASP A 72 -22.52 20.53 16.71
N SER A 73 -23.53 21.11 16.08
CA SER A 73 -23.66 22.57 15.94
C SER A 73 -23.80 23.34 17.27
N TRP A 74 -24.14 22.64 18.35
CA TRP A 74 -24.29 23.19 19.70
C TRP A 74 -23.08 22.87 20.61
N ASN A 75 -22.35 21.81 20.32
CA ASN A 75 -21.15 21.35 21.02
C ASN A 75 -19.90 21.68 20.22
N ARG A 76 -19.47 22.94 20.28
CA ARG A 76 -18.22 23.39 19.65
C ARG A 76 -16.99 22.82 20.38
N PRO A 77 -15.92 22.42 19.67
CA PRO A 77 -14.73 21.88 20.32
C PRO A 77 -14.08 22.91 21.24
N SER A 78 -13.90 22.57 22.51
CA SER A 78 -13.23 23.42 23.50
C SER A 78 -11.73 23.16 23.61
N ALA A 79 -11.24 22.07 23.01
CA ALA A 79 -9.84 21.64 23.06
C ALA A 79 -9.36 21.15 21.70
N PRO A 80 -8.05 21.18 21.42
CA PRO A 80 -7.48 20.55 20.23
C PRO A 80 -7.86 19.07 20.11
N MET A 81 -7.86 18.53 18.88
CA MET A 81 -8.13 17.11 18.67
C MET A 81 -7.09 16.27 19.40
N CYS A 82 -7.49 15.13 19.95
CA CYS A 82 -6.51 14.18 20.47
C CYS A 82 -5.60 13.65 19.33
N PRO A 83 -4.38 13.17 19.64
CA PRO A 83 -3.43 12.72 18.63
C PRO A 83 -3.98 11.68 17.66
N ALA A 84 -4.73 10.67 18.13
CA ALA A 84 -5.31 9.64 17.28
C ALA A 84 -6.35 10.18 16.28
N SER A 85 -7.23 11.08 16.72
CA SER A 85 -8.23 11.70 15.83
C SER A 85 -7.55 12.58 14.77
N PHE A 86 -6.54 13.34 15.18
CA PHE A 86 -5.81 14.18 14.25
C PHE A 86 -5.00 13.36 13.25
N GLU A 87 -4.39 12.26 13.68
CA GLU A 87 -3.66 11.36 12.78
C GLU A 87 -4.57 10.79 11.69
N LEU A 88 -5.78 10.33 12.05
CA LEU A 88 -6.74 9.83 11.08
C LEU A 88 -7.03 10.89 10.01
N PHE A 89 -7.33 12.12 10.44
CA PHE A 89 -7.53 13.24 9.53
C PHE A 89 -6.28 13.49 8.68
N ARG A 90 -5.09 13.53 9.30
CA ARG A 90 -3.81 13.82 8.66
C ARG A 90 -3.51 12.82 7.55
N ARG A 91 -3.61 11.51 7.84
CA ARG A 91 -3.39 10.41 6.88
C ARG A 91 -4.29 10.54 5.67
N LEU A 92 -5.60 10.69 5.90
CA LEU A 92 -6.57 10.78 4.82
C LEU A 92 -6.42 12.09 4.03
N ALA A 93 -6.18 13.20 4.71
CA ALA A 93 -6.00 14.51 4.08
C ALA A 93 -4.75 14.53 3.21
N SER A 94 -3.63 13.95 3.66
CA SER A 94 -2.42 13.83 2.84
C SER A 94 -2.67 13.09 1.53
N GLY A 95 -3.35 11.93 1.57
CA GLY A 95 -3.71 11.22 0.34
C GLY A 95 -4.64 12.03 -0.58
N TYR A 96 -5.55 12.82 0.01
CA TYR A 96 -6.43 13.70 -0.75
C TYR A 96 -5.71 14.92 -1.35
N GLN A 97 -4.67 15.44 -0.70
CA GLN A 97 -3.87 16.55 -1.22
C GLN A 97 -3.14 16.20 -2.51
N ASP A 98 -2.68 14.96 -2.64
CA ASP A 98 -2.01 14.48 -3.85
C ASP A 98 -2.93 14.54 -5.09
N ALA A 99 -4.25 14.67 -4.91
CA ALA A 99 -5.21 14.82 -6.01
C ALA A 99 -5.45 16.28 -6.46
N ALA A 100 -4.87 17.29 -5.79
CA ALA A 100 -5.14 18.70 -6.06
C ALA A 100 -4.76 19.11 -7.50
N ALA A 101 -3.62 18.63 -8.00
CA ALA A 101 -3.14 18.96 -9.35
C ALA A 101 -4.06 18.43 -10.46
N ALA A 102 -4.74 17.31 -10.22
CA ALA A 102 -5.65 16.65 -11.17
C ALA A 102 -7.05 17.30 -11.21
N SER A 103 -7.38 18.18 -10.27
CA SER A 103 -8.68 18.85 -10.23
C SER A 103 -8.86 19.88 -11.37
N PRO A 104 -10.08 20.11 -11.87
CA PRO A 104 -10.33 20.98 -13.03
C PRO A 104 -9.80 22.41 -12.89
N ASP A 105 -9.72 22.93 -11.67
CA ASP A 105 -9.23 24.27 -11.35
C ASP A 105 -7.91 24.26 -10.55
N GLY A 106 -7.29 23.09 -10.36
CA GLY A 106 -6.09 22.92 -9.53
C GLY A 106 -6.34 23.13 -8.03
N LYS A 107 -7.61 23.09 -7.58
CA LYS A 107 -8.03 23.22 -6.20
C LYS A 107 -9.03 22.13 -5.79
N LEU A 108 -9.05 21.83 -4.50
CA LEU A 108 -9.90 20.82 -3.87
C LEU A 108 -11.09 21.47 -3.19
N ASP A 109 -12.28 20.92 -3.43
CA ASP A 109 -13.54 21.37 -2.80
C ASP A 109 -13.87 20.63 -1.50
N TYR A 110 -13.13 19.55 -1.18
CA TYR A 110 -13.29 18.74 0.03
C TYR A 110 -14.65 18.05 0.21
N ARG A 111 -15.50 17.99 -0.84
CA ARG A 111 -16.85 17.41 -0.73
C ARG A 111 -16.83 15.91 -0.49
N ASP A 112 -16.09 15.19 -1.31
CA ASP A 112 -16.04 13.73 -1.26
C ASP A 112 -15.16 13.28 -0.09
N PHE A 113 -14.19 14.11 0.30
CA PHE A 113 -13.28 13.86 1.42
C PHE A 113 -14.02 13.66 2.75
N THR A 114 -15.02 14.49 3.06
CA THR A 114 -15.79 14.35 4.31
C THR A 114 -16.50 13.00 4.39
N SER A 115 -17.01 12.47 3.27
CA SER A 115 -17.63 11.15 3.21
C SER A 115 -16.63 10.03 3.46
N THR A 116 -15.43 10.12 2.88
CA THR A 116 -14.32 9.18 3.11
C THR A 116 -13.93 9.14 4.59
N VAL A 117 -13.75 10.31 5.22
CA VAL A 117 -13.42 10.38 6.65
C VAL A 117 -14.52 9.75 7.49
N ARG A 118 -15.81 9.98 7.16
CA ARG A 118 -16.92 9.37 7.89
C ARG A 118 -16.95 7.84 7.78
N ALA A 119 -16.66 7.28 6.61
CA ALA A 119 -16.60 5.84 6.42
C ALA A 119 -15.51 5.20 7.30
N GLU A 120 -14.29 5.75 7.29
CA GLU A 120 -13.18 5.29 8.13
C GLU A 120 -13.47 5.44 9.63
N VAL A 121 -14.09 6.56 10.03
CA VAL A 121 -14.52 6.77 11.42
C VAL A 121 -15.54 5.72 11.83
N GLN A 122 -16.51 5.38 10.98
CA GLN A 122 -17.52 4.36 11.28
C GLN A 122 -16.90 2.98 11.50
N GLU A 123 -15.91 2.61 10.68
CA GLU A 123 -15.17 1.36 10.83
C GLU A 123 -14.47 1.29 12.20
N ILE A 124 -13.70 2.32 12.56
CA ILE A 124 -12.99 2.36 13.84
C ILE A 124 -13.98 2.42 15.03
N GLN A 125 -15.06 3.21 14.90
CA GLN A 125 -16.08 3.32 15.94
C GLN A 125 -16.79 2.00 16.22
N SER A 126 -16.90 1.11 15.24
CA SER A 126 -17.53 -0.20 15.40
C SER A 126 -16.85 -1.03 16.51
N ALA A 127 -15.53 -0.91 16.65
CA ALA A 127 -14.75 -1.55 17.71
C ALA A 127 -14.63 -0.68 18.97
N LEU A 128 -14.52 0.64 18.81
CA LEU A 128 -14.18 1.56 19.91
C LEU A 128 -15.36 1.91 20.84
N ARG A 129 -16.58 2.04 20.31
CA ARG A 129 -17.70 2.69 21.02
C ARG A 129 -18.16 1.95 22.27
N SER A 130 -18.23 0.63 22.20
CA SER A 130 -18.58 -0.21 23.36
C SER A 130 -17.52 -0.09 24.45
N ARG A 131 -16.24 -0.06 24.06
CA ARG A 131 -15.10 0.06 24.97
C ARG A 131 -15.07 1.38 25.70
N LEU A 132 -15.27 2.51 25.01
CA LEU A 132 -15.37 3.82 25.67
C LEU A 132 -16.54 3.87 26.68
N THR A 133 -17.68 3.25 26.34
CA THR A 133 -18.83 3.17 27.25
C THR A 133 -18.50 2.36 28.51
N GLU A 134 -17.76 1.26 28.37
CA GLU A 134 -17.33 0.44 29.51
C GLU A 134 -16.27 1.14 30.37
N LEU A 135 -15.37 1.92 29.77
CA LEU A 135 -14.36 2.70 30.49
C LEU A 135 -14.97 3.85 31.30
N ASP A 136 -16.00 4.51 30.76
CA ASP A 136 -16.66 5.67 31.38
C ASP A 136 -17.73 5.27 32.41
N ALA A 137 -18.00 3.98 32.58
CA ALA A 137 -18.98 3.48 33.55
C ALA A 137 -18.55 3.74 35.02
N SER A 138 -19.53 3.81 35.93
CA SER A 138 -19.25 3.98 37.38
C SER A 138 -18.39 2.85 37.96
N SER A 139 -18.47 1.67 37.36
CA SER A 139 -17.63 0.50 37.60
C SER A 139 -16.94 0.12 36.29
N PRO A 140 -15.77 0.70 35.99
CA PRO A 140 -15.12 0.54 34.70
C PRO A 140 -14.73 -0.91 34.42
N ARG A 141 -14.77 -1.29 33.15
CA ARG A 141 -14.38 -2.62 32.68
C ARG A 141 -13.91 -2.61 31.23
N TRP A 142 -13.38 -3.73 30.79
CA TRP A 142 -13.07 -4.01 29.39
C TRP A 142 -13.36 -5.48 29.09
N GLU A 143 -14.41 -5.78 28.33
CA GLU A 143 -14.76 -7.16 27.94
C GLU A 143 -14.81 -8.13 29.12
N GLY A 144 -15.43 -7.72 30.23
CA GLY A 144 -15.53 -8.51 31.45
C GLY A 144 -14.34 -8.40 32.39
N VAL A 145 -13.22 -7.78 31.99
CA VAL A 145 -12.10 -7.45 32.89
C VAL A 145 -12.46 -6.23 33.74
N ALA A 146 -12.43 -6.37 35.06
CA ALA A 146 -12.68 -5.23 35.96
C ALA A 146 -11.47 -4.28 36.00
N LEU A 147 -11.72 -2.97 35.91
CA LEU A 147 -10.67 -1.94 35.93
C LEU A 147 -10.90 -0.96 37.08
N SER A 148 -9.82 -0.52 37.73
CA SER A 148 -9.90 0.68 38.58
C SER A 148 -10.16 1.92 37.73
N ARG A 149 -10.58 3.03 38.36
CA ARG A 149 -10.75 4.32 37.66
C ARG A 149 -9.46 4.80 37.02
N ASP A 150 -8.32 4.61 37.70
CA ASP A 150 -7.01 4.99 37.18
C ASP A 150 -6.62 4.12 35.98
N ALA A 151 -6.89 2.81 36.04
CA ALA A 151 -6.64 1.91 34.92
C ALA A 151 -7.51 2.26 33.71
N ALA A 152 -8.79 2.55 33.93
CA ALA A 152 -9.70 2.97 32.87
C ALA A 152 -9.28 4.31 32.24
N ALA A 153 -8.88 5.29 33.06
CA ALA A 153 -8.36 6.56 32.58
C ALA A 153 -7.07 6.39 31.76
N TYR A 154 -6.16 5.53 32.21
CA TYR A 154 -4.93 5.20 31.48
C TYR A 154 -5.23 4.56 30.11
N VAL A 155 -6.10 3.54 30.08
CA VAL A 155 -6.50 2.86 28.83
C VAL A 155 -7.19 3.83 27.87
N LYS A 156 -8.06 4.73 28.38
CA LYS A 156 -8.67 5.79 27.58
C LYS A 156 -7.62 6.73 26.98
N GLY A 157 -6.61 7.11 27.76
CA GLY A 157 -5.47 7.90 27.29
C GLY A 157 -4.69 7.20 26.17
N LEU A 158 -4.42 5.90 26.32
CA LEU A 158 -3.75 5.11 25.27
C LEU A 158 -4.53 5.12 23.96
N LEU A 159 -5.86 4.97 24.01
CA LEU A 159 -6.70 5.05 22.82
C LEU A 159 -6.64 6.46 22.19
N GLN A 160 -6.70 7.51 23.01
CA GLN A 160 -6.64 8.89 22.49
C GLN A 160 -5.30 9.25 21.86
N GLU A 161 -4.21 8.60 22.29
CA GLU A 161 -2.84 8.90 21.85
C GLU A 161 -2.34 7.95 20.74
N HIS A 162 -2.72 6.67 20.77
CA HIS A 162 -2.09 5.61 19.96
C HIS A 162 -3.07 4.75 19.14
N LEU A 163 -4.36 5.11 19.07
CA LEU A 163 -5.32 4.44 18.19
C LEU A 163 -5.05 4.80 16.72
N ARG A 164 -5.06 3.78 15.85
CA ARG A 164 -5.09 3.95 14.39
C ARG A 164 -6.22 3.19 13.72
N SER A 165 -6.48 1.95 14.15
CA SER A 165 -7.49 1.07 13.55
C SER A 165 -8.21 0.22 14.61
N PRO A 166 -9.24 -0.58 14.25
CA PRO A 166 -9.85 -1.54 15.18
C PRO A 166 -8.82 -2.47 15.87
N MET A 167 -7.70 -2.77 15.21
CA MET A 167 -6.66 -3.62 15.74
C MET A 167 -5.95 -3.04 16.98
N SER A 168 -5.75 -1.73 17.08
CA SER A 168 -5.28 -1.08 18.32
C SER A 168 -6.17 -1.43 19.52
N VAL A 169 -7.50 -1.41 19.31
CA VAL A 169 -8.48 -1.70 20.36
C VAL A 169 -8.35 -3.15 20.79
N GLU A 170 -8.25 -4.07 19.84
CA GLU A 170 -8.06 -5.49 20.13
C GLU A 170 -6.76 -5.76 20.89
N ASN A 171 -5.63 -5.19 20.45
CA ASN A 171 -4.33 -5.43 21.05
C ASN A 171 -4.27 -4.96 22.51
N ILE A 172 -4.83 -3.79 22.82
CA ILE A 172 -4.99 -3.29 24.20
C ILE A 172 -5.85 -4.27 25.01
N GLY A 173 -6.97 -4.73 24.45
CA GLY A 173 -7.87 -5.67 25.12
C GLY A 173 -7.20 -7.01 25.46
N ARG A 174 -6.36 -7.53 24.56
CA ARG A 174 -5.60 -8.77 24.78
C ARG A 174 -4.59 -8.61 25.91
N ALA A 175 -3.81 -7.52 25.92
CA ALA A 175 -2.89 -7.24 27.02
C ALA A 175 -3.61 -7.09 28.38
N LEU A 176 -4.77 -6.41 28.40
CA LEU A 176 -5.58 -6.28 29.61
C LEU A 176 -6.04 -7.64 30.16
N LYS A 177 -6.49 -8.56 29.30
CA LYS A 177 -6.90 -9.91 29.72
C LYS A 177 -5.75 -10.70 30.33
N VAL A 178 -4.56 -10.63 29.74
CA VAL A 178 -3.36 -11.31 30.25
C VAL A 178 -2.97 -10.76 31.63
N VAL A 179 -2.84 -9.43 31.76
CA VAL A 179 -2.49 -8.78 33.04
C VAL A 179 -3.55 -9.07 34.10
N ALA A 180 -4.83 -8.99 33.75
CA ALA A 180 -5.92 -9.28 34.68
C ALA A 180 -5.88 -10.74 35.15
N GLY A 181 -5.64 -11.70 34.26
CA GLY A 181 -5.52 -13.12 34.60
C GLY A 181 -4.44 -13.38 35.66
N ALA A 182 -3.29 -12.73 35.53
CA ALA A 182 -2.20 -12.82 36.51
C ALA A 182 -2.49 -12.08 37.83
N ASN A 183 -3.42 -11.13 37.83
CA ASN A 183 -3.72 -10.23 38.97
C ASN A 183 -5.14 -10.43 39.53
N GLY A 184 -5.63 -11.68 39.57
CA GLY A 184 -6.91 -12.01 40.23
C GLY A 184 -8.15 -11.54 39.47
N GLY A 185 -8.07 -11.47 38.14
CA GLY A 185 -9.17 -11.14 37.23
C GLY A 185 -9.46 -9.65 37.06
N ARG A 186 -8.56 -8.77 37.51
CA ARG A 186 -8.74 -7.30 37.49
C ARG A 186 -7.44 -6.56 37.23
N VAL A 187 -7.53 -5.31 36.80
CA VAL A 187 -6.38 -4.41 36.62
C VAL A 187 -6.51 -3.20 37.55
N GLU A 188 -5.76 -3.23 38.65
CA GLU A 188 -5.66 -2.14 39.63
C GLU A 188 -4.30 -2.20 40.35
N GLY A 189 -3.85 -1.10 40.95
CA GLY A 189 -2.62 -1.06 41.76
C GLY A 189 -1.40 -1.65 41.05
N ALA A 190 -0.92 -2.80 41.51
CA ALA A 190 0.21 -3.52 40.92
C ALA A 190 -0.05 -3.99 39.48
N GLY A 191 -1.27 -4.46 39.17
CA GLY A 191 -1.65 -4.85 37.81
C GLY A 191 -1.64 -3.67 36.83
N LEU A 192 -2.06 -2.47 37.29
CA LEU A 192 -1.93 -1.26 36.47
C LEU A 192 -0.46 -0.89 36.21
N LYS A 193 0.40 -0.93 37.23
CA LYS A 193 1.84 -0.69 37.05
C LYS A 193 2.47 -1.68 36.08
N GLN A 194 2.07 -2.94 36.14
CA GLN A 194 2.54 -3.97 35.22
C GLN A 194 2.08 -3.69 33.78
N LEU A 195 0.82 -3.31 33.57
CA LEU A 195 0.32 -2.89 32.25
C LEU A 195 1.10 -1.68 31.72
N GLN A 196 1.37 -0.68 32.56
CA GLN A 196 2.15 0.50 32.18
C GLN A 196 3.56 0.11 31.72
N GLY A 197 4.25 -0.75 32.48
CA GLY A 197 5.57 -1.27 32.08
C GLY A 197 5.54 -2.02 30.76
N ILE A 198 4.52 -2.85 30.52
CA ILE A 198 4.34 -3.57 29.25
C ILE A 198 4.20 -2.61 28.06
N ILE A 199 3.45 -1.52 28.22
CA ILE A 199 3.26 -0.52 27.16
C ILE A 199 4.54 0.28 26.93
N ASP A 200 5.27 0.62 28.00
CA ASP A 200 6.55 1.31 27.89
C ASP A 200 7.60 0.44 27.18
N ASP A 201 7.68 -0.84 27.53
CA ASP A 201 8.56 -1.82 26.89
C ASP A 201 8.21 -2.03 25.41
N TYR A 202 6.92 -2.10 25.08
CA TYR A 202 6.46 -2.15 23.69
C TYR A 202 6.95 -0.94 22.90
N LYS A 203 6.75 0.28 23.42
CA LYS A 203 7.15 1.52 22.74
C LYS A 203 8.67 1.64 22.64
N ALA A 204 9.42 1.18 23.65
CA ALA A 204 10.87 1.17 23.64
C ALA A 204 11.43 0.17 22.63
N GLY A 205 10.80 -1.01 22.50
CA GLY A 205 11.21 -2.05 21.56
C GLY A 205 10.84 -1.75 20.10
N PHE A 206 9.82 -0.91 19.88
CA PHE A 206 9.31 -0.57 18.55
C PHE A 206 9.02 0.94 18.42
N PRO A 207 10.04 1.81 18.54
CA PRO A 207 9.87 3.27 18.59
C PRO A 207 9.25 3.87 17.33
N GLU A 208 9.38 3.20 16.18
CA GLU A 208 8.73 3.55 14.93
C GLU A 208 7.21 3.25 14.92
N THR A 209 6.75 2.35 15.79
CA THR A 209 5.33 1.99 15.92
C THR A 209 4.64 2.97 16.86
N ARG A 210 4.31 4.16 16.33
CA ARG A 210 3.55 5.17 17.09
C ARG A 210 2.19 4.64 17.57
N PHE A 211 1.61 3.67 16.87
CA PHE A 211 0.28 3.12 17.12
C PHE A 211 0.34 1.69 17.65
N LEU A 212 -0.64 1.30 18.45
CA LEU A 212 -0.73 -0.04 19.05
C LEU A 212 -1.34 -1.08 18.09
N ASP A 213 -1.24 -0.86 16.78
CA ASP A 213 -1.75 -1.76 15.74
C ASP A 213 -0.84 -2.96 15.51
N PHE A 214 0.42 -2.89 15.96
CA PHE A 214 1.34 -4.00 15.81
C PHE A 214 1.00 -5.08 16.85
N ASN A 215 0.42 -6.20 16.38
CA ASN A 215 -0.10 -7.29 17.22
C ASN A 215 1.04 -8.08 17.89
N LYS A 216 1.56 -7.52 18.99
CA LYS A 216 2.61 -8.07 19.86
C LYS A 216 2.34 -7.90 21.35
N LEU A 217 1.41 -7.02 21.69
CA LEU A 217 1.15 -6.62 23.07
C LEU A 217 0.73 -7.80 23.96
N GLU A 218 -0.03 -8.75 23.42
CA GLU A 218 -0.42 -9.96 24.14
C GLU A 218 0.79 -10.83 24.51
N ARG A 219 1.69 -11.07 23.56
CA ARG A 219 2.90 -11.86 23.77
C ARG A 219 3.86 -11.20 24.75
N ILE A 220 4.06 -9.88 24.63
CA ILE A 220 4.86 -9.09 25.59
C ILE A 220 4.23 -9.15 26.98
N ALA A 221 2.91 -8.95 27.07
CA ALA A 221 2.20 -9.05 28.33
C ALA A 221 2.35 -10.45 28.95
N SER A 222 2.26 -11.52 28.15
CA SER A 222 2.33 -12.91 28.63
C SER A 222 3.71 -13.22 29.22
N ALA A 223 4.78 -12.81 28.54
CA ALA A 223 6.13 -12.99 29.08
C ALA A 223 6.37 -12.13 30.33
N ALA A 224 5.92 -10.88 30.33
CA ALA A 224 6.06 -9.96 31.45
C ALA A 224 5.32 -10.45 32.72
N VAL A 225 4.12 -11.03 32.58
CA VAL A 225 3.39 -11.59 33.75
C VAL A 225 4.01 -12.87 34.28
N GLU A 226 4.68 -13.64 33.44
CA GLU A 226 5.42 -14.85 33.83
C GLU A 226 6.82 -14.54 34.39
N GLY A 227 7.23 -13.26 34.40
CA GLY A 227 8.58 -12.84 34.81
C GLY A 227 9.69 -13.36 33.89
N LYS A 228 9.35 -13.68 32.64
CA LYS A 228 10.29 -14.16 31.62
C LYS A 228 10.80 -12.97 30.80
N GLU A 229 12.03 -13.07 30.31
CA GLU A 229 12.47 -12.22 29.19
C GLU A 229 11.54 -12.45 27.99
N LEU A 230 11.39 -11.42 27.14
CA LEU A 230 10.62 -11.53 25.89
C LEU A 230 10.99 -12.82 25.16
N PRO A 231 9.99 -13.58 24.66
CA PRO A 231 10.17 -14.97 24.30
C PRO A 231 11.23 -15.16 23.22
N LEU A 232 11.96 -16.28 23.33
CA LEU A 232 13.14 -16.63 22.55
C LEU A 232 12.76 -16.85 21.08
N CYS A 233 12.80 -15.79 20.29
CA CYS A 233 12.94 -15.94 18.87
C CYS A 233 14.35 -16.45 18.57
N THR A 234 14.46 -17.43 17.68
CA THR A 234 15.76 -17.87 17.18
C THR A 234 15.85 -17.67 15.69
N LEU A 235 16.98 -17.13 15.23
CA LEU A 235 17.32 -17.00 13.82
C LEU A 235 18.56 -17.85 13.55
N ASN A 236 18.44 -18.88 12.72
CA ASN A 236 19.54 -19.82 12.42
C ASN A 236 20.18 -20.42 13.68
N GLY A 237 19.37 -20.66 14.72
CA GLY A 237 19.82 -21.19 16.02
C GLY A 237 20.34 -20.13 17.01
N GLU A 238 20.54 -18.88 16.59
CA GLU A 238 20.96 -17.78 17.48
C GLU A 238 19.75 -17.12 18.13
N LYS A 239 19.86 -16.79 19.43
CA LYS A 239 18.80 -16.07 20.16
C LYS A 239 18.78 -14.60 19.76
N VAL A 240 17.60 -14.09 19.44
CA VAL A 240 17.41 -12.70 19.03
C VAL A 240 16.24 -12.10 19.81
N GLY A 241 16.43 -10.90 20.36
CA GLY A 241 15.34 -10.18 21.04
C GLY A 241 14.23 -9.78 20.06
N LEU A 242 12.98 -9.85 20.51
CA LEU A 242 11.78 -9.64 19.68
C LEU A 242 11.82 -8.30 18.90
N GLY A 243 12.31 -7.22 19.53
CA GLY A 243 12.41 -5.90 18.90
C GLY A 243 13.28 -5.87 17.64
N GLU A 244 14.38 -6.63 17.62
CA GLU A 244 15.29 -6.68 16.48
C GLU A 244 15.00 -7.84 15.52
N PHE A 245 14.17 -8.81 15.96
CA PHE A 245 14.02 -10.10 15.27
C PHE A 245 13.52 -9.96 13.84
N TYR A 246 12.45 -9.18 13.62
CA TYR A 246 11.85 -9.01 12.28
C TYR A 246 12.83 -8.38 11.29
N LEU A 247 13.53 -7.32 11.74
CA LEU A 247 14.54 -6.65 10.93
C LEU A 247 15.71 -7.58 10.63
N LYS A 248 16.21 -8.34 11.62
CA LYS A 248 17.29 -9.30 11.40
C LYS A 248 16.89 -10.41 10.44
N VAL A 249 15.68 -10.96 10.51
CA VAL A 249 15.21 -11.93 9.51
C VAL A 249 15.21 -11.30 8.12
N GLY A 250 14.68 -10.07 7.98
CA GLY A 250 14.69 -9.35 6.72
C GLY A 250 16.10 -9.14 6.17
N GLN A 251 17.04 -8.71 7.00
CA GLN A 251 18.45 -8.54 6.63
C GLN A 251 19.12 -9.86 6.23
N THR A 252 18.89 -10.94 6.98
CA THR A 252 19.45 -12.26 6.67
C THR A 252 18.89 -12.81 5.37
N VAL A 253 17.59 -12.65 5.10
CA VAL A 253 17.00 -13.04 3.81
C VAL A 253 17.57 -12.19 2.67
N ALA A 254 17.63 -10.87 2.82
CA ALA A 254 18.17 -9.98 1.79
C ALA A 254 19.63 -10.35 1.45
N ALA A 255 20.44 -10.72 2.44
CA ALA A 255 21.82 -11.16 2.23
C ALA A 255 21.92 -12.55 1.58
N ALA A 256 20.96 -13.44 1.84
CA ALA A 256 20.93 -14.79 1.30
C ALA A 256 20.39 -14.87 -0.14
N VAL A 257 19.60 -13.89 -0.60
CA VAL A 257 19.10 -13.87 -1.97
C VAL A 257 20.24 -13.76 -2.96
N ASP A 258 20.23 -14.65 -3.95
CA ASP A 258 21.19 -14.65 -5.05
C ASP A 258 21.00 -13.42 -5.96
N GLY A 259 21.78 -12.37 -5.68
CA GLY A 259 21.78 -11.14 -6.45
C GLY A 259 22.25 -11.28 -7.90
N SER A 260 22.87 -12.39 -8.30
CA SER A 260 23.32 -12.59 -9.69
C SER A 260 22.20 -12.69 -10.71
N GLN A 261 20.98 -13.00 -10.24
CA GLN A 261 19.76 -13.03 -11.05
C GLN A 261 18.96 -11.72 -10.97
N MET A 262 19.38 -10.77 -10.13
CA MET A 262 18.70 -9.50 -9.92
C MET A 262 19.35 -8.41 -10.78
N LEU A 263 18.54 -7.49 -11.31
CA LEU A 263 19.04 -6.36 -12.10
C LEU A 263 19.80 -5.34 -11.25
N HIS A 264 19.42 -5.16 -9.98
CA HIS A 264 20.11 -4.29 -9.02
C HIS A 264 20.23 -4.93 -7.64
N ALA A 265 21.34 -4.62 -6.95
CA ALA A 265 21.63 -5.18 -5.63
C ALA A 265 20.54 -4.86 -4.59
N TRP A 266 19.96 -3.66 -4.58
CA TRP A 266 18.91 -3.31 -3.61
C TRP A 266 17.60 -4.09 -3.84
N GLN A 267 17.39 -4.75 -4.98
CA GLN A 267 16.20 -5.58 -5.19
C GLN A 267 16.19 -6.81 -4.26
N THR A 268 17.34 -7.23 -3.72
CA THR A 268 17.39 -8.23 -2.65
C THR A 268 16.80 -7.69 -1.34
N GLU A 269 16.90 -6.39 -1.09
CA GLU A 269 16.28 -5.74 0.06
C GLU A 269 14.74 -5.81 -0.02
N ARG A 270 14.15 -5.83 -1.22
CA ARG A 270 12.69 -6.07 -1.35
C ARG A 270 12.27 -7.43 -0.82
N TRP A 271 13.08 -8.47 -1.06
CA TRP A 271 12.86 -9.79 -0.47
C TRP A 271 13.06 -9.78 1.05
N GLY A 272 13.99 -8.97 1.56
CA GLY A 272 14.16 -8.73 2.99
C GLY A 272 12.96 -8.04 3.62
N MET A 273 12.43 -6.97 3.02
CA MET A 273 11.21 -6.29 3.46
C MET A 273 10.01 -7.24 3.46
N ARG A 274 9.86 -8.03 2.39
CA ARG A 274 8.84 -9.06 2.28
C ARG A 274 8.94 -10.07 3.42
N SER A 275 10.17 -10.50 3.75
CA SER A 275 10.40 -11.47 4.82
C SER A 275 10.14 -10.89 6.21
N LYS A 276 10.50 -9.62 6.43
CA LYS A 276 10.15 -8.87 7.65
C LYS A 276 8.63 -8.91 7.87
N GLN A 277 7.85 -8.51 6.87
CA GLN A 277 6.37 -8.55 6.91
C GLN A 277 5.83 -9.96 7.15
N LEU A 278 6.40 -10.98 6.49
CA LEU A 278 5.97 -12.36 6.69
C LEU A 278 6.23 -12.83 8.13
N VAL A 279 7.37 -12.51 8.73
CA VAL A 279 7.63 -12.89 10.13
C VAL A 279 6.67 -12.17 11.10
N GLU A 280 6.27 -10.94 10.79
CA GLU A 280 5.27 -10.22 11.58
C GLU A 280 3.90 -10.93 11.59
N ILE A 281 3.46 -11.43 10.42
CA ILE A 281 2.23 -12.23 10.29
C ILE A 281 2.40 -13.60 10.94
N LEU A 282 3.56 -14.24 10.76
CA LEU A 282 3.87 -15.55 11.33
C LEU A 282 3.83 -15.54 12.86
N ASP A 283 4.20 -14.41 13.47
CA ASP A 283 4.10 -14.25 14.90
C ASP A 283 2.64 -14.22 15.40
N VAL A 284 1.69 -13.72 14.60
CA VAL A 284 0.25 -13.88 14.89
C VAL A 284 -0.15 -15.35 14.87
N VAL A 285 0.39 -16.13 13.92
CA VAL A 285 0.19 -17.59 13.88
C VAL A 285 0.80 -18.27 15.12
N ALA A 286 1.92 -17.75 15.64
CA ALA A 286 2.56 -18.26 16.84
C ALA A 286 1.71 -18.02 18.09
N GLU A 287 1.13 -16.82 18.22
CA GLU A 287 0.19 -16.47 19.30
C GLU A 287 -1.06 -17.36 19.26
N GLN A 288 -1.68 -17.51 18.09
CA GLN A 288 -2.82 -18.42 17.91
C GLN A 288 -2.47 -19.85 18.33
N SER A 289 -1.33 -20.36 17.88
CA SER A 289 -0.84 -21.70 18.20
C SER A 289 -0.66 -21.92 19.71
N ALA A 290 -0.15 -20.91 20.43
CA ALA A 290 0.02 -20.97 21.89
C ALA A 290 -1.32 -21.06 22.64
N ARG A 291 -2.39 -20.50 22.07
CA ARG A 291 -3.77 -20.62 22.59
C ARG A 291 -4.47 -21.92 22.17
N GLY A 292 -3.83 -22.76 21.36
CA GLY A 292 -4.48 -23.92 20.76
C GLY A 292 -5.42 -23.56 19.60
N GLU A 293 -5.22 -22.40 18.98
CA GLU A 293 -5.99 -21.88 17.85
C GLU A 293 -5.16 -21.87 16.57
N GLY A 294 -5.82 -21.62 15.44
CA GLY A 294 -5.16 -21.38 14.17
C GLY A 294 -4.56 -22.64 13.51
N PRO A 295 -3.82 -22.45 12.41
CA PRO A 295 -3.48 -23.55 11.50
C PRO A 295 -2.54 -24.57 12.14
N VAL A 296 -1.58 -24.11 12.94
CA VAL A 296 -0.61 -25.01 13.59
C VAL A 296 -1.29 -25.86 14.65
N ALA A 297 -2.17 -25.29 15.48
CA ALA A 297 -2.88 -26.06 16.49
C ALA A 297 -3.82 -27.11 15.86
N LEU A 298 -4.56 -26.73 14.82
CA LEU A 298 -5.41 -27.65 14.05
C LEU A 298 -4.61 -28.83 13.49
N LEU A 299 -3.43 -28.56 12.91
CA LEU A 299 -2.56 -29.60 12.37
C LEU A 299 -1.95 -30.49 13.47
N ARG A 300 -1.61 -29.95 14.64
CA ARG A 300 -1.16 -30.76 15.79
C ARG A 300 -2.26 -31.70 16.28
N GLN A 301 -3.51 -31.24 16.25
CA GLN A 301 -4.66 -32.04 16.65
C GLN A 301 -4.97 -33.15 15.63
N SER A 302 -4.94 -32.85 14.33
CA SER A 302 -5.25 -33.82 13.28
C SER A 302 -4.10 -34.78 12.96
N HIS A 303 -2.85 -34.38 13.25
CA HIS A 303 -1.64 -35.19 13.06
C HIS A 303 -0.81 -35.23 14.35
N PRO A 304 -1.29 -35.93 15.39
CA PRO A 304 -0.57 -36.00 16.65
C PRO A 304 0.82 -36.61 16.46
N ASN A 305 1.82 -36.04 17.14
CA ASN A 305 3.24 -36.40 17.08
C ASN A 305 3.96 -36.08 15.76
N ALA A 306 3.29 -35.48 14.77
CA ALA A 306 3.95 -35.03 13.55
C ALA A 306 4.81 -33.77 13.80
N GLN A 307 5.91 -33.65 13.07
CA GLN A 307 6.66 -32.41 13.02
C GLN A 307 5.94 -31.45 12.07
N ILE A 308 5.72 -30.20 12.51
CA ILE A 308 5.10 -29.16 11.69
C ILE A 308 6.14 -28.07 11.45
N THR A 309 6.50 -27.90 10.18
CA THR A 309 7.39 -26.84 9.69
C THR A 309 6.59 -25.90 8.81
N ILE A 310 6.77 -24.60 8.97
CA ILE A 310 6.15 -23.58 8.14
C ILE A 310 7.17 -23.13 7.10
N GLN A 311 6.81 -23.21 5.83
CA GLN A 311 7.61 -22.69 4.72
C GLN A 311 7.05 -21.32 4.35
N ALA A 312 7.80 -20.26 4.63
CA ALA A 312 7.42 -18.91 4.24
C ALA A 312 7.92 -18.63 2.82
N THR A 313 7.00 -18.29 1.93
CA THR A 313 7.26 -18.16 0.50
C THR A 313 7.22 -16.72 0.03
N GLY A 314 7.91 -16.46 -1.08
CA GLY A 314 7.82 -15.20 -1.82
C GLY A 314 6.68 -15.15 -2.82
N ALA A 315 5.65 -16.00 -2.69
CA ALA A 315 4.54 -16.04 -3.62
C ALA A 315 3.68 -14.76 -3.54
N ASP A 316 3.11 -14.37 -4.69
CA ASP A 316 2.26 -13.18 -4.80
C ASP A 316 0.92 -13.32 -4.08
N GLY A 317 0.44 -14.54 -3.86
CA GLY A 317 -0.86 -14.79 -3.23
C GLY A 317 -0.74 -15.02 -1.73
N CYS A 318 -1.58 -14.37 -0.91
CA CYS A 318 -1.55 -14.56 0.54
C CYS A 318 -1.86 -16.01 0.97
N HIS A 319 -2.71 -16.73 0.25
CA HIS A 319 -2.96 -18.17 0.53
C HIS A 319 -1.71 -19.06 0.41
N GLU A 320 -0.69 -18.63 -0.34
CA GLU A 320 0.58 -19.37 -0.58
C GLU A 320 1.75 -18.79 0.23
N GLN A 321 1.56 -17.72 1.02
CA GLN A 321 2.62 -17.11 1.83
C GLN A 321 3.18 -18.08 2.88
N PHE A 322 2.33 -18.91 3.48
CA PHE A 322 2.73 -19.98 4.39
C PHE A 322 2.26 -21.32 3.88
N ILE A 323 3.22 -22.22 3.65
CA ILE A 323 2.93 -23.64 3.40
C ILE A 323 3.26 -24.41 4.68
N TYR A 324 2.23 -24.99 5.31
CA TYR A 324 2.37 -25.81 6.50
C TYR A 324 2.74 -27.23 6.10
N VAL A 325 3.95 -27.65 6.43
CA VAL A 325 4.49 -28.98 6.13
C VAL A 325 4.39 -29.84 7.37
N VAL A 326 3.56 -30.87 7.30
CA VAL A 326 3.40 -31.91 8.33
C VAL A 326 4.20 -33.12 7.92
N LYS A 327 5.16 -33.51 8.75
CA LYS A 327 6.03 -34.68 8.54
C LYS A 327 5.77 -35.73 9.60
N ASN A 328 5.41 -36.94 9.16
CA ASN A 328 5.21 -38.10 10.01
C ASN A 328 6.04 -39.29 9.47
N GLY A 329 7.24 -39.47 10.01
CA GLY A 329 8.20 -40.44 9.47
C GLY A 329 8.62 -40.09 8.04
N ALA A 330 8.29 -40.96 7.08
CA ALA A 330 8.57 -40.77 5.65
C ALA A 330 7.46 -40.01 4.90
N GLU A 331 6.28 -39.85 5.50
CA GLU A 331 5.16 -39.14 4.90
C GLU A 331 5.33 -37.63 5.09
N GLU A 332 5.20 -36.87 3.99
CA GLU A 332 5.20 -35.41 4.00
C GLU A 332 3.90 -34.88 3.38
N LEU A 333 3.22 -34.05 4.15
CA LEU A 333 1.90 -33.52 3.86
C LEU A 333 1.98 -31.99 3.89
N LYS A 334 1.60 -31.31 2.79
CA LYS A 334 1.63 -29.84 2.72
C LYS A 334 0.22 -29.26 2.71
N PHE A 335 0.06 -28.13 3.38
CA PHE A 335 -1.21 -27.41 3.48
C PHE A 335 -1.04 -25.90 3.31
N THR A 336 -2.06 -25.28 2.75
CA THR A 336 -2.27 -23.83 2.68
C THR A 336 -3.49 -23.48 3.52
N GLN A 337 -3.63 -22.20 3.88
CA GLN A 337 -4.74 -21.70 4.69
C GLN A 337 -5.53 -20.63 3.91
N GLY A 338 -6.85 -20.69 3.96
CA GLY A 338 -7.74 -19.62 3.50
C GLY A 338 -7.85 -18.50 4.53
N SER A 339 -8.38 -17.35 4.13
CA SER A 339 -8.63 -16.21 5.03
C SER A 339 -9.69 -16.53 6.09
N ASP A 340 -10.50 -17.56 5.88
CA ASP A 340 -11.47 -18.11 6.82
C ASP A 340 -10.85 -19.07 7.85
N GLY A 341 -9.55 -19.37 7.72
CA GLY A 341 -8.83 -20.29 8.57
C GLY A 341 -8.85 -21.75 8.10
N THR A 342 -9.61 -22.08 7.05
CA THR A 342 -9.73 -23.44 6.52
C THR A 342 -8.40 -23.90 5.89
N LEU A 343 -8.04 -25.17 6.08
CA LEU A 343 -6.83 -25.77 5.50
C LEU A 343 -7.16 -26.63 4.28
N SER A 344 -6.31 -26.58 3.26
CA SER A 344 -6.40 -27.46 2.09
C SER A 344 -5.05 -28.03 1.68
N ARG A 345 -5.07 -29.15 0.96
CA ARG A 345 -3.87 -29.85 0.48
C ARG A 345 -3.14 -29.00 -0.57
N TYR A 346 -1.84 -28.81 -0.35
CA TYR A 346 -0.97 -28.13 -1.28
C TYR A 346 -0.08 -29.14 -2.03
N HIS A 347 -0.10 -29.07 -3.35
CA HIS A 347 0.57 -30.05 -4.22
C HIS A 347 1.72 -29.47 -5.05
N LYS A 348 1.93 -28.16 -5.02
CA LYS A 348 2.98 -27.50 -5.81
C LYS A 348 4.29 -27.40 -5.00
N THR A 349 5.35 -26.97 -5.68
CA THR A 349 6.61 -26.59 -5.03
C THR A 349 6.52 -25.13 -4.60
N ALA A 350 6.95 -24.83 -3.37
CA ALA A 350 7.09 -23.45 -2.90
C ALA A 350 8.27 -22.78 -3.62
N ASP A 351 8.05 -21.64 -4.26
CA ASP A 351 9.10 -20.88 -4.95
C ASP A 351 8.78 -19.37 -4.99
N PRO A 352 9.69 -18.48 -4.55
CA PRO A 352 10.90 -18.80 -3.79
C PRO A 352 10.57 -19.14 -2.33
N LEU A 353 11.31 -20.07 -1.74
CA LEU A 353 11.28 -20.31 -0.30
C LEU A 353 12.21 -19.29 0.37
N LEU A 354 11.64 -18.38 1.15
CA LEU A 354 12.41 -17.30 1.80
C LEU A 354 13.03 -17.78 3.11
N PHE A 355 12.24 -18.48 3.91
CA PHE A 355 12.72 -19.10 5.15
C PHE A 355 11.79 -20.23 5.58
N THR A 356 12.27 -21.05 6.52
CA THR A 356 11.45 -22.03 7.23
C THR A 356 11.30 -21.62 8.68
N ALA A 357 10.20 -22.02 9.30
CA ALA A 357 9.96 -21.73 10.70
C ALA A 357 9.32 -22.89 11.44
N ASN A 358 9.61 -22.99 12.73
CA ASN A 358 8.92 -23.87 13.66
C ASN A 358 8.33 -23.04 14.79
N ILE A 359 7.13 -23.41 15.23
CA ILE A 359 6.46 -22.77 16.37
C ILE A 359 6.47 -23.75 17.53
N GLY A 360 6.95 -23.31 18.69
CA GLY A 360 6.95 -24.07 19.94
C GLY A 360 5.55 -24.24 20.55
N ALA A 361 5.46 -24.92 21.70
CA ALA A 361 4.20 -25.03 22.43
C ALA A 361 3.80 -23.69 23.07
N GLY A 362 4.77 -22.88 23.50
CA GLY A 362 4.53 -21.54 24.07
C GLY A 362 4.52 -20.42 23.04
N GLY A 363 4.43 -20.73 21.73
CA GLY A 363 4.51 -19.73 20.67
C GLY A 363 5.95 -19.25 20.39
N ASP A 364 6.97 -19.98 20.82
CA ASP A 364 8.37 -19.69 20.47
C ASP A 364 8.58 -19.80 18.96
N LEU A 365 9.18 -18.78 18.34
CA LEU A 365 9.33 -18.72 16.89
C LEU A 365 10.79 -18.96 16.50
N ASN A 366 11.05 -20.10 15.86
CA ASN A 366 12.37 -20.45 15.35
C ASN A 366 12.37 -20.34 13.82
N VAL A 367 13.11 -19.36 13.28
CA VAL A 367 13.28 -19.11 11.85
C VAL A 367 14.65 -19.59 11.39
N ASN A 368 14.68 -20.29 10.24
CA ASN A 368 15.90 -20.70 9.56
C ASN A 368 15.89 -20.20 8.12
N VAL A 369 16.90 -19.42 7.77
CA VAL A 369 17.16 -18.86 6.44
C VAL A 369 18.29 -19.68 5.82
N ALA A 370 18.11 -20.14 4.59
CA ALA A 370 19.15 -20.85 3.86
C ALA A 370 20.31 -19.91 3.48
N ASP A 371 21.54 -20.42 3.39
CA ASP A 371 22.71 -19.63 3.01
C ASP A 371 22.60 -19.00 1.61
N ARG A 372 21.76 -19.59 0.75
CA ARG A 372 21.46 -19.09 -0.58
C ARG A 372 20.00 -19.32 -0.93
N ILE A 373 19.32 -18.25 -1.32
CA ILE A 373 17.94 -18.25 -1.81
C ILE A 373 17.97 -17.92 -3.30
N SER A 374 17.60 -18.90 -4.13
CA SER A 374 17.41 -18.65 -5.56
C SER A 374 16.01 -18.08 -5.79
N THR A 375 15.93 -16.96 -6.49
CA THR A 375 14.66 -16.37 -6.91
C THR A 375 14.70 -16.14 -8.42
N ARG A 376 13.60 -16.44 -9.11
CA ARG A 376 13.49 -16.30 -10.57
C ARG A 376 12.75 -15.03 -11.00
N ARG A 377 12.20 -14.30 -10.03
CA ARG A 377 11.33 -13.14 -10.21
C ARG A 377 11.65 -12.11 -9.12
N TYR A 378 11.23 -10.88 -9.34
CA TYR A 378 11.19 -9.85 -8.31
C TYR A 378 9.93 -10.04 -7.45
N PRO A 379 9.96 -9.73 -6.15
CA PRO A 379 8.74 -9.70 -5.37
C PRO A 379 7.86 -8.58 -5.90
N LEU A 380 6.55 -8.81 -5.98
CA LEU A 380 5.62 -7.70 -6.09
C LEU A 380 5.76 -6.79 -4.86
N GLN A 381 5.40 -5.53 -5.02
CA GLN A 381 5.43 -4.54 -3.94
C GLN A 381 4.48 -4.99 -2.85
N ASN A 382 3.31 -5.46 -3.28
CA ASN A 382 2.25 -5.97 -2.42
C ASN A 382 1.79 -7.32 -2.95
N THR A 383 1.30 -8.14 -2.04
CA THR A 383 0.64 -9.38 -2.42
C THR A 383 -0.85 -9.23 -2.50
N TYR A 384 -1.51 -10.28 -2.97
CA TYR A 384 -2.96 -10.34 -3.02
C TYR A 384 -3.46 -10.91 -1.70
N GLY A 385 -3.87 -10.03 -0.79
CA GLY A 385 -4.42 -10.33 0.53
C GLY A 385 -5.76 -9.63 0.75
N VAL A 386 -6.40 -9.94 1.89
CA VAL A 386 -7.67 -9.29 2.28
C VAL A 386 -7.43 -7.80 2.57
N GLY A 387 -8.32 -6.94 2.05
CA GLY A 387 -8.24 -5.49 2.13
C GLY A 387 -7.47 -4.83 0.99
N ASP A 388 -6.74 -5.61 0.17
CA ASP A 388 -5.99 -5.03 -0.94
C ASP A 388 -6.91 -4.59 -2.08
N ARG A 389 -6.62 -3.40 -2.61
CA ARG A 389 -7.32 -2.81 -3.76
C ARG A 389 -6.69 -3.24 -5.06
N VAL A 390 -7.46 -3.93 -5.87
CA VAL A 390 -7.04 -4.51 -7.14
C VAL A 390 -7.91 -4.02 -8.28
N ASP A 391 -7.41 -4.22 -9.48
CA ASP A 391 -8.20 -4.10 -10.68
C ASP A 391 -8.95 -5.38 -10.97
N TYR A 392 -10.18 -5.18 -11.42
CA TYR A 392 -11.03 -6.24 -11.91
C TYR A 392 -11.53 -5.93 -13.32
N SER A 393 -11.18 -6.78 -14.28
CA SER A 393 -11.69 -6.69 -15.65
C SER A 393 -13.18 -7.05 -15.67
N TYR A 394 -14.00 -6.08 -16.05
CA TYR A 394 -15.45 -6.18 -16.10
C TYR A 394 -15.97 -5.97 -17.52
N MET A 395 -16.92 -6.79 -17.95
CA MET A 395 -17.60 -6.66 -19.24
C MET A 395 -19.02 -6.12 -19.05
N ASP A 396 -19.20 -4.84 -19.33
CA ASP A 396 -20.51 -4.18 -19.35
C ASP A 396 -21.29 -4.54 -20.62
N SER A 397 -22.13 -5.56 -20.50
CA SER A 397 -22.97 -6.05 -21.61
C SER A 397 -23.94 -5.00 -22.19
N GLN A 398 -24.27 -3.96 -21.41
CA GLN A 398 -25.22 -2.92 -21.81
C GLN A 398 -24.54 -1.73 -22.50
N ALA A 399 -23.22 -1.61 -22.42
CA ALA A 399 -22.50 -0.52 -23.05
C ALA A 399 -22.40 -0.68 -24.58
N VAL A 400 -22.50 0.45 -25.28
CA VAL A 400 -22.25 0.55 -26.73
C VAL A 400 -20.89 1.19 -26.94
N GLU A 401 -20.07 0.65 -27.84
CA GLU A 401 -18.80 1.28 -28.24
C GLU A 401 -19.09 2.59 -28.97
N LEU A 402 -18.68 3.73 -28.39
CA LEU A 402 -18.88 5.06 -28.98
C LEU A 402 -17.66 5.95 -28.78
N GLN A 403 -17.14 6.53 -29.86
CA GLN A 403 -15.93 7.35 -29.92
C GLN A 403 -16.21 8.63 -30.71
N GLU A 404 -16.53 9.72 -30.02
CA GLU A 404 -16.76 11.03 -30.66
C GLU A 404 -16.01 12.12 -29.89
N GLU A 405 -15.23 12.93 -30.61
CA GLU A 405 -14.50 14.07 -30.05
C GLU A 405 -15.47 15.03 -29.34
N GLY A 406 -15.10 15.49 -28.15
CA GLY A 406 -15.98 16.35 -27.35
C GLY A 406 -17.15 15.63 -26.66
N LYS A 407 -17.38 14.34 -26.93
CA LYS A 407 -18.40 13.52 -26.26
C LYS A 407 -17.80 12.49 -25.33
N SER A 408 -18.68 11.93 -24.50
CA SER A 408 -18.37 10.83 -23.62
C SER A 408 -18.10 9.55 -24.41
N PHE A 409 -16.87 9.05 -24.32
CA PHE A 409 -16.49 7.73 -24.79
C PHE A 409 -17.28 6.62 -24.05
N SER A 410 -17.68 5.54 -24.72
CA SER A 410 -18.39 4.41 -24.10
C SER A 410 -17.81 3.10 -24.61
N THR A 411 -17.69 2.10 -23.73
CA THR A 411 -17.06 0.81 -24.01
C THR A 411 -17.60 -0.30 -23.13
N ARG A 412 -17.57 -1.53 -23.66
CA ARG A 412 -17.97 -2.75 -22.96
C ARG A 412 -16.90 -3.25 -22.00
N TYR A 413 -15.64 -3.05 -22.30
CA TYR A 413 -14.55 -3.54 -21.46
C TYR A 413 -14.16 -2.43 -20.47
N LYS A 414 -14.23 -2.73 -19.18
CA LYS A 414 -13.95 -1.77 -18.12
C LYS A 414 -13.01 -2.41 -17.11
N LEU A 415 -12.17 -1.59 -16.49
CA LEU A 415 -11.49 -1.96 -15.26
C LEU A 415 -12.19 -1.28 -14.10
N LEU A 416 -12.61 -2.07 -13.12
CA LEU A 416 -13.22 -1.59 -11.88
C LEU A 416 -12.18 -1.67 -10.76
N GLU A 417 -12.26 -0.74 -9.82
CA GLU A 417 -11.62 -0.88 -8.51
C GLU A 417 -12.40 -1.95 -7.73
N ALA A 418 -11.67 -2.97 -7.28
CA ALA A 418 -12.21 -4.04 -6.46
C ALA A 418 -11.37 -4.19 -5.19
N GLU A 419 -12.00 -4.67 -4.13
CA GLU A 419 -11.36 -5.02 -2.86
C GLU A 419 -11.36 -6.53 -2.70
N ILE A 420 -10.22 -7.12 -2.36
CA ILE A 420 -10.17 -8.53 -1.97
C ILE A 420 -10.78 -8.67 -0.57
N VAL A 421 -11.90 -9.37 -0.46
CA VAL A 421 -12.60 -9.55 0.83
C VAL A 421 -12.34 -10.93 1.46
N ALA A 422 -11.92 -11.91 0.66
CA ALA A 422 -11.54 -13.23 1.14
C ALA A 422 -10.67 -13.98 0.12
N PHE A 423 -9.98 -15.01 0.57
CA PHE A 423 -9.38 -16.04 -0.28
C PHE A 423 -9.53 -17.41 0.35
N ASP A 424 -9.66 -18.45 -0.46
CA ASP A 424 -9.70 -19.83 0.02
C ASP A 424 -8.30 -20.47 0.03
N ALA A 425 -8.19 -21.62 0.70
CA ALA A 425 -6.94 -22.36 0.79
C ALA A 425 -6.49 -22.96 -0.56
N THR A 426 -7.36 -23.01 -1.58
CA THR A 426 -7.05 -23.56 -2.91
C THR A 426 -6.53 -22.51 -3.90
N GLY A 427 -6.60 -21.23 -3.54
CA GLY A 427 -6.10 -20.11 -4.33
C GLY A 427 -7.15 -19.38 -5.15
N ASN A 428 -8.43 -19.48 -4.78
CA ASN A 428 -9.46 -18.57 -5.28
C ASN A 428 -9.63 -17.38 -4.35
N TYR A 429 -9.93 -16.24 -4.95
CA TYR A 429 -10.06 -14.94 -4.30
C TYR A 429 -11.45 -14.39 -4.55
N THR A 430 -12.10 -13.94 -3.49
CA THR A 430 -13.39 -13.26 -3.55
C THR A 430 -13.14 -11.76 -3.55
N VAL A 431 -13.56 -11.10 -4.62
CA VAL A 431 -13.42 -9.65 -4.79
C VAL A 431 -14.79 -8.97 -4.76
N LYS A 432 -14.85 -7.81 -4.11
CA LYS A 432 -16.02 -6.95 -4.03
C LYS A 432 -15.78 -5.70 -4.88
N TYR A 433 -16.75 -5.31 -5.70
CA TYR A 433 -16.63 -4.12 -6.57
C TYR A 433 -17.99 -3.48 -6.81
N THR A 434 -17.99 -2.23 -7.28
CA THR A 434 -19.21 -1.53 -7.70
C THR A 434 -19.30 -1.50 -9.22
N THR A 435 -20.39 -2.04 -9.77
CA THR A 435 -20.65 -2.02 -11.22
C THR A 435 -20.89 -0.60 -11.74
N PRO A 436 -20.80 -0.37 -13.07
CA PRO A 436 -21.14 0.93 -13.66
C PRO A 436 -22.56 1.43 -13.34
N ALA A 437 -23.49 0.53 -13.01
CA ALA A 437 -24.85 0.84 -12.60
C ALA A 437 -24.95 1.28 -11.12
N GLY A 438 -23.85 1.27 -10.36
CA GLY A 438 -23.82 1.61 -8.94
C GLY A 438 -24.22 0.45 -8.02
N VAL A 439 -24.27 -0.79 -8.53
CA VAL A 439 -24.60 -1.98 -7.74
C VAL A 439 -23.32 -2.60 -7.21
N GLU A 440 -23.26 -2.83 -5.91
CA GLU A 440 -22.18 -3.62 -5.30
C GLU A 440 -22.37 -5.11 -5.61
N GLU A 441 -21.33 -5.73 -6.17
CA GLU A 441 -21.28 -7.14 -6.49
C GLU A 441 -20.05 -7.80 -5.84
N THR A 442 -20.09 -9.12 -5.75
CA THR A 442 -18.99 -9.94 -5.25
C THR A 442 -18.79 -11.13 -6.16
N THR A 443 -17.54 -11.43 -6.53
CA THR A 443 -17.22 -12.53 -7.44
C THR A 443 -15.97 -13.27 -6.97
N THR A 444 -15.98 -14.59 -7.11
CA THR A 444 -14.80 -15.42 -6.83
C THR A 444 -14.04 -15.70 -8.12
N VAL A 445 -12.74 -15.44 -8.13
CA VAL A 445 -11.85 -15.62 -9.27
C VAL A 445 -10.54 -16.30 -8.85
N PRO A 446 -9.87 -17.05 -9.74
CA PRO A 446 -8.56 -17.59 -9.42
C PRO A 446 -7.49 -16.49 -9.33
N LEU A 447 -6.40 -16.73 -8.59
CA LEU A 447 -5.26 -15.80 -8.50
C LEU A 447 -4.72 -15.38 -9.88
N SER A 448 -4.77 -16.26 -10.88
CA SER A 448 -4.32 -15.95 -12.25
C SER A 448 -5.10 -14.78 -12.87
N THR A 449 -6.40 -14.66 -12.58
CA THR A 449 -7.22 -13.54 -13.04
C THR A 449 -6.77 -12.23 -12.42
N LEU A 450 -6.49 -12.21 -11.11
CA LEU A 450 -5.96 -11.03 -10.43
C LEU A 450 -4.59 -10.64 -10.97
N ARG A 451 -3.67 -11.61 -11.08
CA ARG A 451 -2.32 -11.38 -11.62
C ARG A 451 -2.36 -10.78 -13.02
N LYS A 452 -3.21 -11.30 -13.91
CA LYS A 452 -3.33 -10.79 -15.27
C LYS A 452 -3.66 -9.29 -15.30
N ALA A 453 -4.57 -8.86 -14.42
CA ALA A 453 -5.06 -7.49 -14.37
C ALA A 453 -4.25 -6.57 -13.44
N ASN A 454 -3.22 -7.05 -12.74
CA ASN A 454 -2.57 -6.26 -11.68
C ASN A 454 -1.05 -6.37 -11.64
N ASN A 455 -0.47 -7.43 -12.21
CA ASN A 455 0.99 -7.58 -12.20
C ASN A 455 1.65 -6.48 -13.04
N PRO A 456 2.84 -6.01 -12.63
CA PRO A 456 3.64 -5.11 -13.44
C PRO A 456 3.99 -5.74 -14.79
N HIS A 457 4.14 -4.90 -15.82
CA HIS A 457 4.73 -5.36 -17.07
C HIS A 457 6.22 -5.63 -16.84
N TYR A 458 6.79 -6.51 -17.66
CA TYR A 458 8.21 -6.83 -17.58
C TYR A 458 8.79 -7.04 -18.97
N PHE A 459 9.73 -6.18 -19.36
CA PHE A 459 10.52 -6.34 -20.57
C PHE A 459 11.85 -7.01 -20.27
N LYS A 460 12.10 -8.15 -20.93
CA LYS A 460 13.34 -8.92 -20.73
C LYS A 460 14.56 -8.13 -21.26
N PRO A 461 15.65 -8.02 -20.48
CA PRO A 461 16.88 -7.35 -20.94
C PRO A 461 17.48 -7.96 -22.22
N THR A 462 17.25 -9.26 -22.44
CA THR A 462 17.77 -10.03 -23.59
C THR A 462 16.96 -9.86 -24.87
N GLY A 463 15.79 -9.22 -24.83
CA GLY A 463 14.90 -9.12 -25.98
C GLY A 463 13.43 -9.30 -25.63
N ASP A 464 12.63 -8.30 -25.97
CA ASP A 464 11.16 -8.32 -25.95
C ASP A 464 10.60 -7.49 -27.13
N THR A 465 9.28 -7.55 -27.33
CA THR A 465 8.58 -6.66 -28.26
C THR A 465 7.39 -6.00 -27.59
N PHE A 466 7.16 -4.75 -27.95
CA PHE A 466 5.95 -4.05 -27.55
C PHE A 466 5.60 -3.01 -28.60
N SER A 467 4.34 -2.97 -29.04
CA SER A 467 3.92 -2.10 -30.14
C SER A 467 4.75 -2.35 -31.42
N ASP A 468 5.38 -1.31 -31.92
CA ASP A 468 6.19 -1.19 -33.13
C ASP A 468 7.69 -1.22 -32.83
N VAL A 469 8.08 -1.52 -31.58
CA VAL A 469 9.50 -1.58 -31.20
C VAL A 469 9.95 -2.95 -30.72
N THR A 470 11.22 -3.26 -30.98
CA THR A 470 11.97 -4.31 -30.29
C THR A 470 12.77 -3.70 -29.14
N ILE A 471 12.85 -4.40 -28.01
CA ILE A 471 13.48 -3.92 -26.78
C ILE A 471 14.58 -4.92 -26.42
N ASN A 472 15.84 -4.57 -26.61
CA ASN A 472 16.97 -5.40 -26.21
C ASN A 472 18.05 -4.55 -25.57
N ILE A 473 18.09 -4.53 -24.24
CA ILE A 473 18.96 -3.66 -23.47
C ILE A 473 20.41 -4.14 -23.53
N ASN A 474 20.62 -5.45 -23.68
CA ASN A 474 21.96 -6.03 -23.73
C ASN A 474 22.68 -5.72 -25.04
N SER A 475 21.96 -5.64 -26.16
CA SER A 475 22.56 -5.39 -27.47
C SER A 475 22.34 -3.98 -28.05
N ASP A 476 21.38 -3.22 -27.53
CA ASP A 476 21.12 -1.84 -27.96
C ASP A 476 21.89 -0.85 -27.08
N GLU A 477 23.02 -0.34 -27.60
CA GLU A 477 23.90 0.58 -26.89
C GLU A 477 23.19 1.87 -26.42
N ALA A 478 22.19 2.36 -27.16
CA ALA A 478 21.47 3.57 -26.79
C ALA A 478 20.53 3.32 -25.60
N LEU A 479 19.84 2.18 -25.58
CA LEU A 479 19.05 1.76 -24.43
C LEU A 479 19.94 1.48 -23.21
N LYS A 480 21.07 0.81 -23.43
CA LYS A 480 22.04 0.58 -22.35
C LYS A 480 22.55 1.89 -21.75
N GLY A 481 22.93 2.85 -22.60
CA GLY A 481 23.37 4.17 -22.15
C GLY A 481 22.29 4.95 -21.38
N LEU A 482 21.03 4.85 -21.81
CA LEU A 482 19.89 5.43 -21.10
C LEU A 482 19.72 4.83 -19.70
N ILE A 483 19.77 3.51 -19.58
CA ILE A 483 19.67 2.81 -18.29
C ILE A 483 20.86 3.17 -17.38
N ASP A 484 22.08 3.12 -17.91
CA ASP A 484 23.29 3.45 -17.16
C ASP A 484 23.26 4.91 -16.66
N GLY A 485 22.68 5.83 -17.44
CA GLY A 485 22.48 7.23 -17.06
C GLY A 485 21.42 7.46 -15.99
N ALA A 486 20.42 6.58 -15.88
CA ALA A 486 19.40 6.63 -14.82
C ALA A 486 19.90 6.09 -13.48
N LYS A 487 20.94 5.24 -13.48
CA LYS A 487 21.46 4.59 -12.27
C LYS A 487 21.82 5.58 -11.14
N PRO A 488 22.51 6.71 -11.37
CA PRO A 488 22.77 7.69 -10.30
C PRO A 488 21.52 8.39 -9.75
N ILE A 489 20.43 8.44 -10.51
CA ILE A 489 19.13 8.94 -10.03
C ILE A 489 18.52 7.90 -9.09
N ILE A 490 18.48 6.64 -9.54
CA ILE A 490 17.94 5.52 -8.75
C ILE A 490 18.71 5.37 -7.43
N GLU A 491 20.04 5.33 -7.47
CA GLU A 491 20.87 5.11 -6.27
C GLU A 491 20.77 6.25 -5.25
N ARG A 492 20.40 7.47 -5.68
CA ARG A 492 20.17 8.61 -4.78
C ARG A 492 18.94 8.42 -3.90
N HIS A 493 17.88 7.83 -4.47
CA HIS A 493 16.58 7.67 -3.81
C HIS A 493 16.38 6.27 -3.24
N LEU A 494 16.89 5.26 -3.92
CA LEU A 494 16.77 3.83 -3.63
C LEU A 494 18.19 3.20 -3.58
N PRO A 495 19.02 3.58 -2.59
CA PRO A 495 20.37 3.03 -2.44
C PRO A 495 20.36 1.54 -2.11
N THR A 496 21.50 0.89 -2.36
CA THR A 496 21.72 -0.55 -2.12
C THR A 496 22.49 -0.84 -0.83
N ASP A 497 22.45 0.09 0.11
CA ASP A 497 23.25 0.08 1.34
C ASP A 497 22.52 -0.54 2.53
N GLY A 498 21.35 -1.16 2.31
CA GLY A 498 20.50 -1.72 3.36
C GLY A 498 19.61 -0.68 4.06
N SER A 499 19.75 0.62 3.75
CA SER A 499 19.03 1.67 4.47
C SER A 499 17.51 1.65 4.22
N LEU A 500 17.05 0.98 3.16
CA LEU A 500 15.62 0.89 2.84
C LEU A 500 14.87 -0.08 3.76
N LEU A 501 15.52 -1.13 4.28
CA LEU A 501 14.90 -2.14 5.17
C LEU A 501 14.38 -1.56 6.50
N ALA A 502 14.97 -0.45 6.95
CA ALA A 502 14.60 0.24 8.19
C ALA A 502 13.47 1.26 7.99
N LEU A 503 13.09 1.57 6.75
CA LEU A 503 12.03 2.52 6.48
C LEU A 503 10.65 1.90 6.71
N SER A 504 9.73 2.71 7.20
CA SER A 504 8.30 2.40 7.11
C SER A 504 7.82 2.42 5.65
N PRO A 505 6.72 1.71 5.34
CA PRO A 505 6.02 1.79 4.05
C PRO A 505 5.88 3.22 3.50
N ASP A 506 5.35 4.15 4.30
CA ASP A 506 5.14 5.55 3.91
C ASP A 506 6.46 6.29 3.61
N GLN A 507 7.52 6.00 4.36
CA GLN A 507 8.84 6.60 4.12
C GLN A 507 9.45 6.09 2.82
N LEU A 508 9.32 4.80 2.53
CA LEU A 508 9.79 4.21 1.28
C LEU A 508 8.98 4.73 0.09
N ALA A 509 7.65 4.79 0.20
CA ALA A 509 6.77 5.33 -0.83
C ALA A 509 7.13 6.78 -1.18
N ARG A 510 7.43 7.63 -0.19
CA ARG A 510 7.92 9.00 -0.44
C ARG A 510 9.22 9.03 -1.26
N ARG A 511 10.17 8.14 -0.98
CA ARG A 511 11.40 8.03 -1.78
C ARG A 511 11.13 7.50 -3.19
N GLN A 512 10.22 6.53 -3.32
CA GLN A 512 9.78 6.02 -4.62
C GLN A 512 9.13 7.13 -5.46
N LYS A 513 8.24 7.95 -4.89
CA LYS A 513 7.63 9.12 -5.56
C LYS A 513 8.71 10.10 -6.06
N ALA A 514 9.67 10.47 -5.22
CA ALA A 514 10.76 11.37 -5.61
C ALA A 514 11.65 10.77 -6.73
N CYS A 515 11.89 9.46 -6.68
CA CYS A 515 12.60 8.73 -7.74
C CYS A 515 11.82 8.79 -9.06
N ILE A 516 10.52 8.52 -9.04
CA ILE A 516 9.64 8.57 -10.21
C ILE A 516 9.68 9.96 -10.85
N GLU A 517 9.57 11.02 -10.06
CA GLU A 517 9.57 12.41 -10.55
C GLU A 517 10.87 12.79 -11.27
N GLU A 518 12.02 12.33 -10.78
CA GLU A 518 13.30 12.53 -11.46
C GLU A 518 13.46 11.65 -12.71
N LEU A 519 13.05 10.38 -12.63
CA LEU A 519 13.12 9.45 -13.76
C LEU A 519 12.20 9.87 -14.90
N GLN A 520 11.03 10.43 -14.59
CA GLN A 520 10.14 10.97 -15.61
C GLN A 520 10.73 12.17 -16.34
N ARG A 521 11.35 13.12 -15.61
CA ARG A 521 12.06 14.24 -16.23
C ARG A 521 13.18 13.73 -17.15
N TYR A 522 13.94 12.75 -16.68
CA TYR A 522 14.97 12.08 -17.47
C TYR A 522 14.39 11.39 -18.73
N ALA A 523 13.25 10.70 -18.61
CA ALA A 523 12.55 10.08 -19.74
C ALA A 523 12.04 11.11 -20.76
N ALA A 524 11.45 12.21 -20.29
CA ALA A 524 10.93 13.29 -21.12
C ALA A 524 12.04 14.02 -21.88
N GLU A 525 13.24 14.11 -21.30
CA GLU A 525 14.42 14.61 -21.99
C GLU A 525 14.98 13.62 -23.01
N ALA A 526 14.84 12.31 -22.77
CA ALA A 526 15.37 11.26 -23.64
C ALA A 526 14.54 11.06 -24.92
N VAL A 527 13.20 11.19 -24.83
CA VAL A 527 12.29 11.02 -25.97
C VAL A 527 11.19 12.08 -25.94
N GLN A 528 11.23 13.00 -26.90
CA GLN A 528 10.23 14.07 -27.05
C GLN A 528 9.25 13.81 -28.19
N TYR A 529 8.10 14.49 -28.19
CA TYR A 529 7.18 14.41 -29.32
C TYR A 529 7.83 14.90 -30.62
N PRO A 530 7.63 14.20 -31.75
CA PRO A 530 8.06 14.67 -33.05
C PRO A 530 7.22 15.86 -33.51
N ASN A 531 7.88 16.75 -34.26
CA ASN A 531 7.20 17.77 -35.04
C ASN A 531 6.42 17.11 -36.19
N ASP A 532 5.47 17.85 -36.75
CA ASP A 532 4.67 17.41 -37.88
C ASP A 532 5.53 17.02 -39.09
N LYS A 533 5.00 16.11 -39.89
CA LYS A 533 5.64 15.60 -41.11
C LYS A 533 5.87 16.75 -42.10
N GLY A 534 7.10 16.89 -42.59
CA GLY A 534 7.51 18.00 -43.47
C GLY A 534 8.06 19.22 -42.73
N SER A 535 8.25 19.13 -41.40
CA SER A 535 9.05 20.09 -40.65
C SER A 535 10.54 19.93 -40.97
N SER A 536 11.33 20.99 -40.79
CA SER A 536 12.79 20.97 -41.03
C SER A 536 13.61 20.26 -39.95
N ASP A 537 12.95 19.60 -38.98
CA ASP A 537 13.62 18.85 -37.91
C ASP A 537 13.96 17.44 -38.40
N GLN A 538 15.22 17.23 -38.78
CA GLN A 538 15.73 15.95 -39.29
C GLN A 538 15.47 14.76 -38.33
N LYS A 539 15.44 15.02 -37.02
CA LYS A 539 15.11 13.98 -36.03
C LYS A 539 13.64 13.55 -36.12
N SER A 540 12.74 14.51 -36.34
CA SER A 540 11.32 14.25 -36.54
C SER A 540 11.06 13.57 -37.89
N GLU A 541 11.76 13.99 -38.95
CA GLU A 541 11.72 13.28 -40.25
C GLU A 541 12.14 11.81 -40.11
N ARG A 542 13.25 11.56 -39.41
CA ARG A 542 13.71 10.19 -39.14
C ARG A 542 12.70 9.36 -38.35
N TYR A 543 12.01 9.97 -37.38
CA TYR A 543 10.91 9.30 -36.67
C TYR A 543 9.79 8.87 -37.64
N HIS A 544 9.37 9.77 -38.53
CA HIS A 544 8.32 9.49 -39.51
C HIS A 544 8.74 8.41 -40.52
N GLU A 545 10.04 8.30 -40.84
CA GLU A 545 10.58 7.19 -41.65
C GLU A 545 10.54 5.85 -40.92
N LEU A 546 10.98 5.80 -39.66
CA LEU A 546 10.98 4.58 -38.85
C LEU A 546 9.57 4.03 -38.66
N THR A 547 8.58 4.93 -38.56
CA THR A 547 7.17 4.58 -38.36
C THR A 547 6.35 4.55 -39.65
N ALA A 548 6.97 4.79 -40.82
CA ALA A 548 6.29 4.82 -42.10
C ALA A 548 5.74 3.45 -42.51
N ASP A 549 6.54 2.39 -42.32
CA ASP A 549 6.06 1.03 -42.51
C ASP A 549 5.36 0.58 -41.25
N TYR A 550 4.03 0.71 -41.30
CA TYR A 550 3.15 0.25 -40.25
C TYR A 550 3.53 -1.17 -39.83
N TRP A 551 3.87 -2.09 -40.77
CA TRP A 551 4.14 -3.54 -40.59
C TRP A 551 5.48 -3.91 -39.94
N SER A 552 6.45 -3.02 -39.93
CA SER A 552 7.78 -3.30 -39.39
C SER A 552 7.90 -3.01 -37.89
N ARG A 553 8.86 -3.68 -37.22
CA ARG A 553 9.35 -3.26 -35.90
C ARG A 553 10.79 -2.80 -36.02
N PHE A 554 11.19 -1.83 -35.20
CA PHE A 554 12.55 -1.32 -35.14
C PHE A 554 13.05 -1.24 -33.69
N PRO A 555 14.37 -1.20 -33.43
CA PRO A 555 14.90 -1.11 -32.08
C PRO A 555 14.45 0.18 -31.37
N LEU A 556 13.96 0.08 -30.13
CA LEU A 556 13.54 1.25 -29.33
C LEU A 556 14.69 2.27 -29.18
N GLY A 557 15.95 1.83 -29.11
CA GLY A 557 17.10 2.71 -29.01
C GLY A 557 17.27 3.64 -30.21
N GLU A 558 16.69 3.34 -31.37
CA GLU A 558 16.64 4.29 -32.49
C GLU A 558 15.87 5.56 -32.11
N LEU A 559 14.79 5.44 -31.33
CA LEU A 559 14.01 6.58 -30.84
C LEU A 559 14.77 7.40 -29.79
N VAL A 560 15.56 6.72 -28.96
CA VAL A 560 16.45 7.37 -27.97
C VAL A 560 17.56 8.16 -28.68
N LYS A 561 18.18 7.58 -29.73
CA LYS A 561 19.23 8.25 -30.52
C LYS A 561 18.72 9.54 -31.17
N ILE A 562 17.52 9.50 -31.74
CA ILE A 562 16.93 10.68 -32.38
C ILE A 562 16.20 11.59 -31.39
N ASN A 563 15.96 11.13 -30.15
CA ASN A 563 15.16 11.82 -29.14
C ASN A 563 13.76 12.20 -29.66
N ARG A 564 13.09 11.25 -30.33
CA ARG A 564 11.74 11.46 -30.88
C ARG A 564 10.87 10.25 -30.73
N GLY A 565 9.66 10.46 -30.23
CA GLY A 565 8.65 9.41 -30.08
C GLY A 565 7.36 9.98 -29.49
N VAL A 566 6.23 9.40 -29.91
CA VAL A 566 4.90 9.69 -29.34
C VAL A 566 4.66 8.95 -28.02
N CYS A 567 3.51 9.20 -27.38
CA CYS A 567 3.11 8.67 -26.06
C CYS A 567 3.52 7.23 -25.77
N ARG A 568 3.25 6.28 -26.67
CA ARG A 568 3.61 4.86 -26.47
C ARG A 568 5.10 4.64 -26.28
N HIS A 569 5.95 5.32 -27.05
CA HIS A 569 7.39 5.15 -26.97
C HIS A 569 7.96 5.75 -25.69
N GLN A 570 7.47 6.94 -25.33
CA GLN A 570 7.85 7.60 -24.09
C GLN A 570 7.42 6.78 -22.87
N CYS A 571 6.22 6.20 -22.91
CA CYS A 571 5.70 5.34 -21.85
C CYS A 571 6.50 4.03 -21.71
N ILE A 572 6.90 3.40 -22.83
CA ILE A 572 7.81 2.24 -22.81
C ILE A 572 9.15 2.62 -22.17
N VAL A 573 9.72 3.79 -22.52
CA VAL A 573 10.96 4.30 -21.93
C VAL A 573 10.80 4.53 -20.43
N ALA A 574 9.74 5.24 -20.00
CA ALA A 574 9.47 5.48 -18.59
C ALA A 574 9.32 4.16 -17.81
N HIS A 575 8.57 3.20 -18.36
CA HIS A 575 8.42 1.88 -17.74
C HIS A 575 9.75 1.11 -17.64
N LEU A 576 10.62 1.18 -18.65
CA LEU A 576 11.96 0.60 -18.55
C LEU A 576 12.76 1.22 -17.39
N LEU A 577 12.73 2.54 -17.23
CA LEU A 577 13.40 3.19 -16.10
C LEU A 577 12.82 2.75 -14.75
N LEU A 578 11.50 2.66 -14.64
CA LEU A 578 10.81 2.22 -13.42
C LEU A 578 11.06 0.74 -13.09
N GLN A 579 11.09 -0.12 -14.11
CA GLN A 579 11.45 -1.53 -13.97
C GLN A 579 12.88 -1.67 -13.40
N TYR A 580 13.83 -0.88 -13.90
CA TYR A 580 15.19 -0.84 -13.39
C TYR A 580 15.26 -0.23 -11.98
N ALA A 581 14.45 0.79 -11.71
CA ALA A 581 14.25 1.32 -10.38
C ALA A 581 13.46 0.39 -9.45
N GLY A 582 13.11 -0.83 -9.90
CA GLY A 582 12.39 -1.83 -9.12
C GLY A 582 11.06 -1.33 -8.55
N ILE A 583 10.42 -0.40 -9.25
CA ILE A 583 9.10 0.12 -8.93
C ILE A 583 8.09 -0.65 -9.78
N ASP A 584 7.14 -1.29 -9.10
CA ASP A 584 6.09 -2.05 -9.76
C ASP A 584 5.27 -1.10 -10.63
N SER A 585 5.39 -1.29 -11.93
CA SER A 585 4.80 -0.41 -12.93
C SER A 585 4.19 -1.21 -14.07
N ARG A 586 3.14 -0.68 -14.65
CA ARG A 586 2.47 -1.30 -15.79
C ARG A 586 1.99 -0.27 -16.80
N LEU A 587 1.84 -0.71 -18.04
CA LEU A 587 1.32 0.10 -19.12
C LEU A 587 -0.21 0.00 -19.15
N ALA A 588 -0.88 1.15 -19.15
CA ALA A 588 -2.33 1.26 -19.26
C ALA A 588 -2.68 2.25 -20.37
N SER A 589 -3.88 2.10 -20.96
CA SER A 589 -4.34 3.04 -21.98
C SER A 589 -5.79 3.44 -21.78
N GLY A 590 -6.16 4.52 -22.43
CA GLY A 590 -7.52 4.99 -22.38
C GLY A 590 -7.67 6.30 -23.13
N ALA A 591 -8.79 6.97 -22.90
CA ALA A 591 -9.00 8.29 -23.45
C ALA A 591 -8.19 9.32 -22.66
N ALA A 592 -7.44 10.20 -23.34
CA ALA A 592 -6.89 11.41 -22.73
C ALA A 592 -7.98 12.49 -22.64
N ASN A 593 -9.00 12.25 -21.82
CA ASN A 593 -10.08 13.21 -21.66
C ASN A 593 -9.57 14.48 -20.98
N THR A 594 -10.20 15.61 -21.28
CA THR A 594 -10.02 16.81 -20.42
C THR A 594 -10.70 16.61 -19.08
N SER A 595 -10.41 17.48 -18.11
CA SER A 595 -11.17 17.56 -16.84
C SER A 595 -12.68 17.79 -17.00
N SER A 596 -13.14 18.16 -18.21
CA SER A 596 -14.56 18.25 -18.60
C SER A 596 -15.13 16.96 -19.22
N ASN A 597 -14.37 15.88 -19.22
CA ASN A 597 -14.72 14.55 -19.73
C ASN A 597 -14.90 14.47 -21.27
N ALA A 598 -14.36 15.45 -22.00
CA ALA A 598 -14.35 15.49 -23.46
C ALA A 598 -13.20 14.64 -24.05
N PHE A 599 -13.52 13.73 -24.98
CA PHE A 599 -12.55 12.91 -25.71
C PHE A 599 -11.61 13.74 -26.57
N ARG A 600 -10.29 13.56 -26.39
CA ARG A 600 -9.22 14.19 -27.21
C ARG A 600 -8.31 13.18 -27.92
N GLY A 601 -8.66 11.90 -27.88
CA GLY A 601 -7.86 10.82 -28.45
C GLY A 601 -7.43 9.79 -27.42
N PHE A 602 -6.81 8.72 -27.91
CA PHE A 602 -6.25 7.68 -27.07
C PHE A 602 -4.84 8.04 -26.61
N HIS A 603 -4.54 7.64 -25.38
CA HIS A 603 -3.27 7.87 -24.74
C HIS A 603 -2.86 6.66 -23.91
N ILE A 604 -1.59 6.61 -23.55
CA ILE A 604 -0.97 5.52 -22.80
C ILE A 604 -0.09 6.14 -21.73
N TRP A 605 -0.18 5.59 -20.53
CA TRP A 605 0.53 6.04 -19.35
C TRP A 605 1.01 4.83 -18.54
N THR A 606 1.86 5.11 -17.56
CA THR A 606 2.28 4.11 -16.60
C THR A 606 1.37 4.19 -15.38
N GLU A 607 1.02 3.04 -14.81
CA GLU A 607 0.47 2.99 -13.46
C GLU A 607 1.47 2.32 -12.54
N VAL A 608 1.69 2.91 -11.37
CA VAL A 608 2.66 2.44 -10.40
C VAL A 608 1.99 2.05 -9.09
N THR A 609 2.52 1.03 -8.44
CA THR A 609 2.14 0.62 -7.09
C THR A 609 3.34 0.84 -6.18
N LEU A 610 3.13 1.58 -5.09
CA LEU A 610 4.20 1.95 -4.16
C LEU A 610 4.10 1.17 -2.85
N ALA A 611 5.12 1.35 -2.01
CA ALA A 611 5.28 0.62 -0.76
C ALA A 611 4.21 0.87 0.29
N ASP A 612 3.45 1.95 0.18
CA ASP A 612 2.30 2.32 1.01
C ASP A 612 1.00 1.63 0.56
N ASN A 613 1.06 0.73 -0.42
CA ASN A 613 -0.06 0.08 -1.09
C ASN A 613 -0.93 1.00 -1.95
N GLU A 614 -0.54 2.27 -2.06
CA GLU A 614 -1.24 3.21 -2.92
C GLU A 614 -0.82 3.05 -4.37
N ARG A 615 -1.75 3.39 -5.25
CA ARG A 615 -1.61 3.25 -6.70
C ARG A 615 -1.72 4.61 -7.35
N TYR A 616 -0.85 4.86 -8.32
CA TYR A 616 -0.73 6.16 -8.96
C TYR A 616 -0.67 6.02 -10.48
N LEU A 617 -1.22 7.00 -11.18
CA LEU A 617 -0.96 7.24 -12.60
C LEU A 617 0.32 8.08 -12.71
N SER A 618 1.21 7.64 -13.57
CA SER A 618 2.51 8.23 -13.82
C SER A 618 2.68 8.45 -15.32
N ASP A 619 2.66 9.72 -15.73
CA ASP A 619 2.79 10.12 -17.14
C ASP A 619 3.81 11.25 -17.30
N GLN A 620 4.84 11.03 -18.11
CA GLN A 620 5.90 12.00 -18.39
C GLN A 620 5.43 13.24 -19.17
N THR A 621 4.18 13.25 -19.67
CA THR A 621 3.58 14.39 -20.37
C THR A 621 2.74 15.28 -19.44
N TRP A 622 2.58 14.90 -18.17
CA TRP A 622 1.76 15.61 -17.19
C TRP A 622 2.66 16.28 -16.13
N ASP A 623 2.16 17.36 -15.52
CA ASP A 623 2.93 18.15 -14.54
C ASP A 623 3.15 17.39 -13.20
N ASP A 624 2.40 16.31 -12.96
CA ASP A 624 2.47 15.49 -11.75
C ASP A 624 2.86 14.05 -12.08
N ALA A 625 3.91 13.59 -11.43
CA ALA A 625 4.56 12.32 -11.68
C ALA A 625 3.86 11.10 -11.05
N ALA A 626 3.00 11.32 -10.05
CA ALA A 626 2.32 10.27 -9.31
C ALA A 626 0.94 10.74 -8.82
N ILE A 627 -0.03 10.81 -9.74
CA ILE A 627 -1.41 11.19 -9.42
C ILE A 627 -2.15 10.00 -8.81
N PRO A 628 -2.82 10.12 -7.65
CA PRO A 628 -3.60 9.02 -7.07
C PRO A 628 -4.55 8.40 -8.10
N LEU A 629 -4.52 7.09 -8.26
CA LEU A 629 -5.12 6.43 -9.42
C LEU A 629 -6.65 6.54 -9.40
N TRP A 630 -7.30 6.02 -8.36
CA TRP A 630 -8.77 5.97 -8.29
C TRP A 630 -9.38 7.26 -7.76
N ALA A 631 -8.81 7.81 -6.68
CA ALA A 631 -9.28 9.06 -6.07
C ALA A 631 -8.87 10.32 -6.87
N GLY A 632 -7.91 10.21 -7.79
CA GLY A 632 -7.43 11.30 -8.64
C GLY A 632 -7.75 11.03 -10.11
N ALA A 633 -6.86 10.32 -10.81
CA ALA A 633 -6.90 10.12 -12.26
C ALA A 633 -8.26 9.61 -12.77
N TYR A 634 -8.88 8.68 -12.05
CA TYR A 634 -10.15 8.06 -12.44
C TYR A 634 -11.39 8.56 -11.68
N SER A 635 -11.22 9.51 -10.77
CA SER A 635 -12.36 10.17 -10.10
C SER A 635 -13.21 10.98 -11.11
N ILE A 636 -12.55 11.50 -12.16
CA ILE A 636 -13.15 12.29 -13.24
C ILE A 636 -13.31 11.45 -14.52
N ASP A 637 -12.36 10.55 -14.82
CA ASP A 637 -12.39 9.69 -16.02
C ASP A 637 -12.55 8.20 -15.68
N LYS A 638 -13.81 7.74 -15.63
CA LYS A 638 -14.19 6.38 -15.20
C LYS A 638 -14.01 5.28 -16.26
N ARG A 639 -13.20 5.49 -17.32
CA ARG A 639 -13.29 4.70 -18.57
C ARG A 639 -11.95 4.17 -19.10
N ARG A 640 -11.08 3.83 -18.16
CA ARG A 640 -9.82 3.09 -18.33
C ARG A 640 -10.04 1.67 -18.90
N ILE A 641 -9.16 1.24 -19.79
CA ILE A 641 -9.04 -0.17 -20.23
C ILE A 641 -7.58 -0.61 -20.18
N GLU A 642 -7.33 -1.86 -19.82
CA GLU A 642 -6.01 -2.48 -20.02
C GLU A 642 -5.64 -2.56 -21.50
N MET A 643 -4.36 -2.33 -21.82
CA MET A 643 -3.89 -2.30 -23.21
C MET A 643 -4.16 -3.59 -23.99
N TYR A 644 -4.37 -4.72 -23.32
CA TYR A 644 -4.58 -6.02 -23.95
C TYR A 644 -5.82 -6.08 -24.87
N ASP A 645 -6.84 -5.24 -24.66
CA ASP A 645 -8.13 -5.36 -25.35
C ASP A 645 -8.37 -4.32 -26.47
N ARG A 646 -7.38 -3.48 -26.81
CA ARG A 646 -7.49 -2.50 -27.91
C ARG A 646 -6.29 -2.56 -28.83
N THR A 647 -6.51 -3.05 -30.06
CA THR A 647 -5.46 -3.03 -31.08
C THR A 647 -5.77 -2.05 -32.21
N ALA A 648 -4.73 -1.27 -32.53
CA ALA A 648 -4.33 -1.15 -33.92
C ALA A 648 -2.94 -1.79 -34.11
N ARG A 649 -2.01 -1.67 -33.13
CA ARG A 649 -0.84 -2.56 -32.90
C ARG A 649 -0.30 -2.52 -31.47
N TYR A 650 -0.70 -3.48 -30.65
CA TYR A 650 -0.12 -3.81 -29.34
C TYR A 650 -0.32 -5.33 -29.16
N ASP A 651 0.75 -6.08 -28.84
CA ASP A 651 0.91 -7.51 -29.14
C ASP A 651 -0.23 -8.44 -28.69
N TYR A 652 -0.70 -9.29 -29.61
CA TYR A 652 -1.76 -10.30 -29.45
C TYR A 652 -1.36 -11.51 -28.59
N THR A 653 -0.25 -11.43 -27.85
CA THR A 653 0.41 -12.60 -27.23
C THR A 653 0.81 -12.35 -25.78
N ILE A 654 -0.11 -11.96 -24.89
CA ILE A 654 0.04 -12.26 -23.45
C ILE A 654 -1.34 -12.59 -22.84
N VAL A 655 -1.89 -13.74 -23.21
CA VAL A 655 -2.80 -14.51 -22.33
C VAL A 655 -2.56 -15.99 -22.58
N ASN A 656 -1.57 -16.54 -21.89
CA ASN A 656 -1.53 -17.95 -21.48
C ASN A 656 -0.77 -18.04 -20.17
#